data_AF-A0A1F8SAJ3-F1
#
_entry.id   AF-A0A1F8SAJ3-F1
#
_cell.length_a   1.000
_cell.length_b   1.000
_cell.length_c   1.000
_cell.angle_alpha   90.00
_cell.angle_beta   90.00
_cell.angle_gamma   90.00
#
_symmetry.space_group_name_H-M   'P 1'
#
loop_
_entity.id
_entity.type
_entity.pdbx_description
1 polymer ?
#
loop_
_entity_poly.entity_id
_entity_poly.type
_entity_poly.pdbx_seq_one_letter_code
_entity_poly.pdbx_strand_id
1 'polypeptide(L)'
;MTTVAGEARVMPRYPRLRSHQLLRLVLAIGLVAATLPAASRPAAAIVVPSASVTSERLGGPDRYATAVAISRRLFPDGGAPVVYVASGETFADALSAGPAAARAGGAVLLTARLSLPAVAEAELIRLAPDRVVVVGGASVVTNTVVQRIRAVLPSTSIEHIAGTDRYATSARLSAATFPAGETEIAFVATGTNFPDAIAAGSAAASLGSPVLITRPDTLPASIATELSRLAPERVVIVGSTAAVSSAVGSAIQAIVPDVGRSAGQDRFATAVQIAADHLPDATSIVIATGLAFPDALAAVPLAGAIGAPILLVEPENVPVVTRDAVRARAPSGITVVGGPPAVERITLGELVGWADGRLAVPSAGPTYPGYDARYHDYGEMLTYIRAAEIAYPDIVQVLSIGKSHGGRDIWAAKISDNVAVDEDEPEVLFDALHHAREHLTVEQALYLLKALSTGYAWSPTIRQLVDEREVWIVFALNPDGWAYDLSGSPYVGWRKNRQPNAGTSAVGTDPNRNYGYRWGCCNGSSGNPSAWNYRGPAAWSATETRVLRDFVLGRVIDGEQQIRTHVTLHTNGELILWPFGYTRTDIPADMTLDDHAVFVAMGRAMAARNGYTAQQSSDLYVTDGDQIDWMYATQGIFSFTFELYPTEQVSSHADHEPPDEVIAAQTARNGSALLYLIDMAACPYAAIGKSATYC
;
A
#
# COMPACT_ATOMS: atom_id res chain seq x y z
N MET A 1 96.19 -19.19 -1.10
CA MET A 1 97.30 -18.21 -1.06
C MET A 1 96.70 -16.82 -0.96
N THR A 2 97.35 -15.92 -0.21
CA THR A 2 97.26 -14.44 -0.28
C THR A 2 95.89 -13.71 -0.25
N THR A 3 95.69 -13.03 0.88
CA THR A 3 94.96 -11.77 1.20
C THR A 3 95.05 -10.64 0.14
N VAL A 4 94.28 -9.54 0.12
CA VAL A 4 94.02 -8.49 1.17
C VAL A 4 92.80 -7.57 0.82
N ALA A 5 92.03 -7.11 1.86
CA ALA A 5 91.11 -5.94 1.99
C ALA A 5 89.99 -5.67 0.95
N GLY A 6 88.85 -5.03 1.27
CA GLY A 6 88.29 -4.45 2.52
C GLY A 6 86.77 -4.22 2.35
N GLU A 7 85.98 -3.57 3.20
CA GLU A 7 86.19 -2.87 4.49
C GLU A 7 85.06 -3.27 5.51
N ALA A 8 84.60 -2.38 6.42
CA ALA A 8 83.59 -2.71 7.44
C ALA A 8 82.70 -1.53 7.89
N ARG A 9 81.42 -1.81 8.23
CA ARG A 9 80.72 -1.15 9.38
C ARG A 9 79.42 -1.83 9.87
N VAL A 10 79.58 -2.56 10.98
CA VAL A 10 78.71 -2.68 12.19
C VAL A 10 77.23 -2.23 12.14
N MET A 11 76.33 -3.15 12.50
CA MET A 11 74.97 -2.86 13.03
C MET A 11 74.98 -2.71 14.57
N PRO A 12 74.13 -1.86 15.18
CA PRO A 12 73.95 -1.79 16.63
C PRO A 12 72.91 -2.79 17.17
N ARG A 13 73.20 -3.38 18.34
CA ARG A 13 72.26 -4.17 19.17
C ARG A 13 71.60 -3.27 20.21
N TYR A 14 70.31 -3.45 20.48
CA TYR A 14 69.60 -2.76 21.56
C TYR A 14 69.82 -3.42 22.94
N PRO A 15 70.03 -2.65 24.02
CA PRO A 15 70.16 -3.17 25.38
C PRO A 15 68.81 -3.34 26.10
N ARG A 16 68.74 -4.31 27.02
CA ARG A 16 67.63 -4.47 27.97
C ARG A 16 67.79 -3.52 29.16
N LEU A 17 66.70 -2.90 29.62
CA LEU A 17 66.66 -2.16 30.89
C LEU A 17 65.94 -2.94 31.99
N ARG A 18 66.34 -2.70 33.24
CA ARG A 18 65.94 -3.46 34.43
C ARG A 18 64.77 -2.81 35.17
N SER A 19 64.06 -3.63 35.93
CA SER A 19 63.15 -3.24 36.99
C SER A 19 63.80 -2.31 38.03
N HIS A 20 63.13 -1.20 38.36
CA HIS A 20 62.80 -0.74 39.73
C HIS A 20 62.43 0.74 39.74
N GLN A 21 61.14 1.04 39.53
CA GLN A 21 60.41 2.19 40.11
C GLN A 21 58.92 2.10 39.77
N LEU A 22 58.26 1.03 40.20
CA LEU A 22 56.82 1.08 40.41
C LEU A 22 56.52 1.87 41.69
N LEU A 23 55.35 2.52 41.71
CA LEU A 23 54.68 3.06 42.90
C LEU A 23 55.16 4.42 43.46
N ARG A 24 55.05 5.48 42.63
CA ARG A 24 54.49 6.80 43.01
C ARG A 24 53.85 7.40 41.74
N LEU A 25 52.59 7.10 41.45
CA LEU A 25 51.38 7.77 41.94
C LEU A 25 51.09 9.11 41.21
N VAL A 26 50.22 9.02 40.20
CA VAL A 26 49.18 10.01 39.85
C VAL A 26 49.65 11.44 39.50
N LEU A 27 50.05 11.64 38.23
CA LEU A 27 49.46 12.60 37.28
C LEU A 27 50.12 12.46 35.89
N ALA A 28 49.45 12.92 34.83
CA ALA A 28 50.02 13.12 33.47
C ALA A 28 50.44 11.87 32.65
N ILE A 29 49.63 10.81 32.63
CA ILE A 29 49.44 10.01 31.40
C ILE A 29 47.94 9.92 31.12
N GLY A 30 47.43 10.88 30.35
CA GLY A 30 46.05 10.96 29.89
C GLY A 30 45.95 11.93 28.71
N LEU A 31 45.26 11.52 27.65
CA LEU A 31 45.31 12.06 26.27
C LEU A 31 46.73 11.87 25.66
N VAL A 32 46.94 11.10 24.60
CA VAL A 32 46.22 11.09 23.31
C VAL A 32 46.07 9.64 22.79
N ALA A 33 44.86 9.09 22.90
CA ALA A 33 44.38 7.91 22.18
C ALA A 33 42.84 7.94 22.20
N ALA A 34 42.21 7.45 21.12
CA ALA A 34 40.80 7.72 20.74
C ALA A 34 40.59 9.19 20.26
N THR A 35 39.73 9.47 19.28
CA THR A 35 38.61 8.67 18.75
C THR A 35 38.64 8.52 17.22
N LEU A 36 38.76 7.28 16.72
CA LEU A 36 38.01 6.92 15.51
C LEU A 36 36.55 6.75 15.95
N PRO A 37 35.54 7.20 15.19
CA PRO A 37 34.17 6.81 15.46
C PRO A 37 34.10 5.28 15.30
N ALA A 38 33.64 4.59 16.34
CA ALA A 38 33.29 3.18 16.17
C ALA A 38 32.18 3.12 15.12
N ALA A 39 32.35 2.27 14.10
CA ALA A 39 31.26 1.95 13.20
C ALA A 39 30.06 1.55 14.06
N SER A 40 28.96 2.29 13.91
CA SER A 40 27.73 1.96 14.61
C SER A 40 27.36 0.54 14.22
N ARG A 41 27.37 -0.38 15.19
CA ARG A 41 26.73 -1.68 15.00
C ARG A 41 25.34 -1.43 14.39
N PRO A 42 24.91 -2.19 13.38
CA PRO A 42 23.52 -2.12 12.93
C PRO A 42 22.64 -2.21 14.18
N ALA A 43 21.65 -1.32 14.28
CA ALA A 43 20.78 -1.27 15.44
C ALA A 43 20.24 -2.69 15.66
N ALA A 44 20.47 -3.24 16.85
CA ALA A 44 20.03 -4.60 17.16
C ALA A 44 18.55 -4.69 16.82
N ALA A 45 18.21 -5.61 15.89
CA ALA A 45 16.90 -5.67 15.27
C ALA A 45 15.83 -5.52 16.35
N ILE A 46 15.06 -4.43 16.27
CA ILE A 46 13.94 -4.23 17.18
C ILE A 46 13.05 -5.44 16.93
N VAL A 47 12.87 -6.28 17.96
CA VAL A 47 11.94 -7.40 17.88
C VAL A 47 10.56 -6.79 17.71
N VAL A 48 10.14 -6.67 16.45
CA VAL A 48 8.78 -6.27 16.10
C VAL A 48 7.89 -7.30 16.77
N PRO A 49 6.95 -6.89 17.63
CA PRO A 49 6.04 -7.84 18.25
C PRO A 49 5.35 -8.66 17.17
N SER A 50 5.40 -9.99 17.30
CA SER A 50 4.59 -10.88 16.48
C SER A 50 3.14 -10.41 16.54
N ALA A 51 2.48 -10.28 15.39
CA ALA A 51 1.13 -9.71 15.28
C ALA A 51 0.20 -10.32 16.35
N SER A 52 -0.30 -9.47 17.24
CA SER A 52 -1.27 -9.86 18.28
C SER A 52 -2.68 -10.08 17.71
N VAL A 53 -2.87 -9.69 16.45
CA VAL A 53 -4.14 -9.74 15.71
C VAL A 53 -4.06 -10.86 14.69
N THR A 54 -5.02 -11.77 14.75
CA THR A 54 -5.17 -12.81 13.73
C THR A 54 -5.87 -12.22 12.51
N SER A 55 -5.43 -12.59 11.30
CA SER A 55 -6.12 -12.22 10.07
C SER A 55 -6.32 -13.42 9.16
N GLU A 56 -7.51 -13.50 8.55
CA GLU A 56 -7.83 -14.51 7.54
C GLU A 56 -8.50 -13.85 6.31
N ARG A 57 -8.33 -14.46 5.14
CA ARG A 57 -9.00 -14.02 3.90
C ARG A 57 -9.87 -15.14 3.35
N LEU A 58 -11.15 -14.83 3.17
CA LEU A 58 -12.15 -15.70 2.57
C LEU A 58 -12.50 -15.13 1.20
N GLY A 59 -11.83 -15.61 0.15
CA GLY A 59 -11.99 -15.10 -1.20
C GLY A 59 -11.63 -16.14 -2.26
N GLY A 60 -12.23 -16.00 -3.44
CA GLY A 60 -11.91 -16.81 -4.61
C GLY A 60 -11.67 -15.96 -5.86
N PRO A 61 -11.48 -16.60 -7.04
CA PRO A 61 -11.33 -15.89 -8.32
C PRO A 61 -12.58 -15.09 -8.73
N ASP A 62 -13.75 -15.40 -8.15
CA ASP A 62 -14.97 -14.63 -8.32
C ASP A 62 -15.84 -14.67 -7.04
N ARG A 63 -16.93 -13.89 -7.07
CA ARG A 63 -17.96 -13.80 -6.02
C ARG A 63 -18.58 -15.13 -5.60
N TYR A 64 -18.70 -16.08 -6.53
CA TYR A 64 -19.32 -17.38 -6.27
C TYR A 64 -18.34 -18.24 -5.46
N ALA A 65 -17.06 -18.24 -5.85
CA ALA A 65 -16.00 -18.89 -5.10
C ALA A 65 -15.75 -18.20 -3.73
N THR A 66 -15.88 -16.87 -3.62
CA THR A 66 -15.86 -16.17 -2.32
C THR A 66 -16.99 -16.62 -1.41
N ALA A 67 -18.23 -16.70 -1.90
CA ALA A 67 -19.37 -17.21 -1.12
C ALA A 67 -19.16 -18.67 -0.66
N VAL A 68 -18.53 -19.50 -1.49
CA VAL A 68 -18.13 -20.88 -1.13
C VAL A 68 -17.04 -20.89 -0.06
N ALA A 69 -16.05 -19.99 -0.10
CA ALA A 69 -15.03 -19.88 0.95
C ALA A 69 -15.64 -19.48 2.31
N ILE A 70 -16.57 -18.51 2.31
CA ILE A 70 -17.33 -18.09 3.50
C ILE A 70 -18.19 -19.25 4.03
N SER A 71 -18.90 -19.96 3.15
CA SER A 71 -19.68 -21.16 3.49
C SER A 71 -18.83 -22.24 4.16
N ARG A 72 -17.62 -22.50 3.66
CA ARG A 72 -16.68 -23.47 4.26
C ARG A 72 -16.14 -23.03 5.60
N ARG A 73 -16.02 -21.72 5.84
CA ARG A 73 -15.62 -21.16 7.14
C ARG A 73 -16.71 -21.29 8.21
N LEU A 74 -17.98 -21.23 7.80
CA LEU A 74 -19.16 -21.49 8.64
C LEU A 74 -19.40 -22.98 8.87
N PHE A 75 -19.29 -23.80 7.82
CA PHE A 75 -19.64 -25.22 7.81
C PHE A 75 -18.47 -26.07 7.29
N PRO A 76 -17.36 -26.21 8.05
CA PRO A 76 -16.17 -26.92 7.58
C PRO A 76 -16.48 -28.38 7.19
N ASP A 77 -17.31 -29.07 7.97
CA ASP A 77 -17.69 -30.47 7.75
C ASP A 77 -18.94 -30.64 6.86
N GLY A 78 -19.59 -29.54 6.48
CA GLY A 78 -20.88 -29.54 5.75
C GLY A 78 -22.08 -29.41 6.70
N GLY A 79 -23.24 -29.93 6.30
CA GLY A 79 -24.42 -30.04 7.18
C GLY A 79 -25.09 -28.72 7.54
N ALA A 80 -25.17 -27.74 6.63
CA ALA A 80 -25.89 -26.50 6.90
C ALA A 80 -27.42 -26.75 6.96
N PRO A 81 -28.14 -26.39 8.05
CA PRO A 81 -29.60 -26.60 8.14
C PRO A 81 -30.38 -25.94 7.00
N VAL A 82 -29.92 -24.79 6.53
CA VAL A 82 -30.51 -24.07 5.40
C VAL A 82 -29.44 -23.34 4.59
N VAL A 83 -29.66 -23.27 3.27
CA VAL A 83 -28.87 -22.41 2.37
C VAL A 83 -29.80 -21.46 1.63
N TYR A 84 -29.53 -20.16 1.74
CA TYR A 84 -30.21 -19.12 0.98
C TYR A 84 -29.42 -18.90 -0.32
N VAL A 85 -30.06 -19.12 -1.48
CA VAL A 85 -29.45 -18.92 -2.80
C VAL A 85 -29.95 -17.61 -3.40
N ALA A 86 -29.03 -16.67 -3.57
CA ALA A 86 -29.31 -15.31 -4.05
C ALA A 86 -28.53 -14.97 -5.33
N SER A 87 -28.96 -13.94 -6.06
CA SER A 87 -28.24 -13.49 -7.26
C SER A 87 -26.91 -12.82 -6.91
N GLY A 88 -25.82 -13.30 -7.54
CA GLY A 88 -24.50 -12.64 -7.52
C GLY A 88 -24.37 -11.48 -8.53
N GLU A 89 -25.42 -11.22 -9.31
CA GLU A 89 -25.48 -10.20 -10.37
C GLU A 89 -26.29 -8.96 -9.93
N THR A 90 -27.30 -9.14 -9.07
CA THR A 90 -28.18 -8.05 -8.60
C THR A 90 -28.51 -8.17 -7.12
N PHE A 91 -28.27 -7.11 -6.34
CA PHE A 91 -28.42 -7.11 -4.88
C PHE A 91 -29.87 -7.02 -4.37
N ALA A 92 -30.78 -6.43 -5.14
CA ALA A 92 -32.02 -5.84 -4.63
C ALA A 92 -32.92 -6.80 -3.82
N ASP A 93 -33.15 -8.01 -4.33
CA ASP A 93 -33.99 -9.02 -3.67
C ASP A 93 -33.25 -9.73 -2.53
N ALA A 94 -31.92 -9.58 -2.45
CA ALA A 94 -31.04 -10.36 -1.59
C ALA A 94 -30.61 -9.65 -0.31
N LEU A 95 -30.78 -8.33 -0.18
CA LEU A 95 -30.29 -7.57 1.00
C LEU A 95 -30.85 -8.08 2.34
N SER A 96 -32.08 -8.61 2.36
CA SER A 96 -32.69 -9.23 3.55
C SER A 96 -32.27 -10.70 3.78
N ALA A 97 -31.55 -11.33 2.86
CA ALA A 97 -31.22 -12.76 2.91
C ALA A 97 -30.10 -13.09 3.90
N GLY A 98 -29.14 -12.18 4.10
CA GLY A 98 -28.06 -12.35 5.08
C GLY A 98 -28.57 -12.57 6.51
N PRO A 99 -29.37 -11.64 7.09
CA PRO A 99 -29.92 -11.80 8.42
C PRO A 99 -30.91 -12.97 8.53
N ALA A 100 -31.67 -13.26 7.47
CA ALA A 100 -32.55 -14.43 7.44
C ALA A 100 -31.77 -15.75 7.51
N ALA A 101 -30.70 -15.88 6.73
CA ALA A 101 -29.79 -17.03 6.80
C ALA A 101 -29.13 -17.15 8.18
N ALA A 102 -28.65 -16.04 8.77
CA ALA A 102 -28.10 -16.01 10.12
C ALA A 102 -29.11 -16.49 11.17
N ARG A 103 -30.33 -15.93 11.17
CA ARG A 103 -31.40 -16.28 12.12
C ARG A 103 -31.82 -17.76 12.05
N ALA A 104 -31.70 -18.36 10.87
CA ALA A 104 -31.99 -19.77 10.62
C ALA A 104 -30.74 -20.69 10.72
N GLY A 105 -29.59 -20.17 11.15
CA GLY A 105 -28.36 -20.94 11.35
C GLY A 105 -27.74 -21.48 10.06
N GLY A 106 -27.87 -20.76 8.95
CA GLY A 106 -27.49 -21.20 7.60
C GLY A 106 -26.50 -20.30 6.86
N ALA A 107 -26.23 -20.63 5.60
CA ALA A 107 -25.33 -19.88 4.72
C ALA A 107 -26.09 -19.09 3.63
N VAL A 108 -25.43 -18.09 3.05
CA VAL A 108 -25.81 -17.50 1.75
C VAL A 108 -24.84 -17.99 0.68
N LEU A 109 -25.36 -18.58 -0.39
CA LEU A 109 -24.62 -18.86 -1.61
C LEU A 109 -25.15 -18.00 -2.77
N LEU A 110 -24.29 -17.75 -3.75
CA LEU A 110 -24.58 -16.90 -4.90
C LEU A 110 -24.75 -17.73 -6.17
N THR A 111 -25.67 -17.29 -7.03
CA THR A 111 -25.92 -17.87 -8.36
C THR A 111 -25.90 -16.80 -9.45
N ALA A 112 -25.56 -17.20 -10.68
CA ALA A 112 -25.86 -16.40 -11.86
C ALA A 112 -27.37 -16.48 -12.17
N ARG A 113 -27.90 -15.52 -12.94
CA ARG A 113 -29.34 -15.43 -13.23
C ARG A 113 -29.88 -16.63 -14.00
N LEU A 114 -29.09 -17.15 -14.94
CA LEU A 114 -29.48 -18.18 -15.92
C LEU A 114 -28.88 -19.57 -15.65
N SER A 115 -27.90 -19.67 -14.75
CA SER A 115 -27.19 -20.91 -14.44
C SER A 115 -26.69 -20.93 -13.00
N LEU A 116 -26.61 -22.12 -12.42
CA LEU A 116 -25.93 -22.35 -11.14
C LEU A 116 -24.43 -22.55 -11.45
N PRO A 117 -23.52 -21.70 -10.92
CA PRO A 117 -22.08 -21.89 -11.11
C PRO A 117 -21.61 -23.21 -10.50
N ALA A 118 -20.71 -23.93 -11.18
CA ALA A 118 -20.27 -25.26 -10.75
C ALA A 118 -19.68 -25.29 -9.33
N VAL A 119 -19.01 -24.21 -8.90
CA VAL A 119 -18.48 -24.07 -7.53
C VAL A 119 -19.60 -23.97 -6.48
N ALA A 120 -20.69 -23.25 -6.78
CA ALA A 120 -21.85 -23.12 -5.90
C ALA A 120 -22.69 -24.41 -5.89
N GLU A 121 -22.76 -25.12 -7.01
CA GLU A 121 -23.40 -26.44 -7.11
C GLU A 121 -22.67 -27.49 -6.26
N ALA A 122 -21.34 -27.58 -6.40
CA ALA A 122 -20.52 -28.49 -5.62
C ALA A 122 -20.59 -28.20 -4.11
N GLU A 123 -20.69 -26.92 -3.74
CA GLU A 123 -20.87 -26.52 -2.34
C GLU A 123 -22.27 -26.83 -1.81
N LEU A 124 -23.34 -26.63 -2.59
CA LEU A 124 -24.70 -27.07 -2.21
C LEU A 124 -24.75 -28.58 -1.94
N ILE A 125 -24.09 -29.39 -2.77
CA ILE A 125 -23.97 -30.84 -2.58
C ILE A 125 -23.18 -31.17 -1.31
N ARG A 126 -22.06 -30.47 -1.04
CA ARG A 126 -21.23 -30.67 0.15
C ARG A 126 -21.96 -30.29 1.45
N LEU A 127 -22.72 -29.19 1.42
CA LEU A 127 -23.51 -28.74 2.57
C LEU A 127 -24.68 -29.67 2.87
N ALA A 128 -25.21 -30.36 1.85
CA ALA A 128 -26.34 -31.29 1.93
C ALA A 128 -27.51 -30.79 2.82
N PRO A 129 -28.04 -29.57 2.57
CA PRO A 129 -28.95 -28.92 3.50
C PRO A 129 -30.35 -29.54 3.51
N ASP A 130 -31.03 -29.45 4.67
CA ASP A 130 -32.43 -29.85 4.81
C ASP A 130 -33.37 -28.96 3.98
N ARG A 131 -33.03 -27.67 3.89
CA ARG A 131 -33.78 -26.67 3.12
C ARG A 131 -32.87 -25.78 2.26
N VAL A 132 -33.31 -25.46 1.05
CA VAL A 132 -32.77 -24.36 0.24
C VAL A 132 -33.86 -23.32 0.03
N VAL A 133 -33.54 -22.06 0.29
CA VAL A 133 -34.41 -20.91 0.04
C VAL A 133 -33.84 -20.13 -1.15
N VAL A 134 -34.46 -20.24 -2.32
CA VAL A 134 -34.12 -19.40 -3.47
C VAL A 134 -34.77 -18.03 -3.30
N VAL A 135 -33.97 -16.97 -3.37
CA VAL A 135 -34.43 -15.59 -3.10
C VAL A 135 -34.51 -14.78 -4.40
N GLY A 136 -35.67 -14.17 -4.62
CA GLY A 136 -35.93 -13.24 -5.71
C GLY A 136 -36.71 -13.84 -6.87
N GLY A 137 -37.36 -12.97 -7.65
CA GLY A 137 -38.29 -13.37 -8.72
C GLY A 137 -37.63 -14.17 -9.85
N ALA A 138 -38.44 -14.79 -10.72
CA ALA A 138 -37.96 -15.54 -11.90
C ALA A 138 -37.15 -14.67 -12.91
N SER A 139 -37.23 -13.35 -12.80
CA SER A 139 -36.39 -12.39 -13.53
C SER A 139 -34.97 -12.25 -12.94
N VAL A 140 -34.77 -12.59 -11.67
CA VAL A 140 -33.52 -12.47 -10.89
C VAL A 140 -32.82 -13.82 -10.74
N VAL A 141 -33.56 -14.86 -10.34
CA VAL A 141 -33.10 -16.27 -10.35
C VAL A 141 -34.09 -17.09 -11.15
N THR A 142 -33.69 -17.57 -12.32
CA THR A 142 -34.62 -18.28 -13.22
C THR A 142 -35.00 -19.67 -12.73
N ASN A 143 -36.15 -20.16 -13.19
CA ASN A 143 -36.60 -21.53 -12.96
C ASN A 143 -35.55 -22.58 -13.39
N THR A 144 -34.70 -22.29 -14.37
CA THR A 144 -33.56 -23.15 -14.77
C THR A 144 -32.62 -23.43 -13.58
N VAL A 145 -32.29 -22.41 -12.79
CA VAL A 145 -31.47 -22.56 -11.58
C VAL A 145 -32.21 -23.38 -10.53
N VAL A 146 -33.49 -23.08 -10.28
CA VAL A 146 -34.32 -23.82 -9.31
C VAL A 146 -34.43 -25.31 -9.66
N GLN A 147 -34.62 -25.64 -10.93
CA GLN A 147 -34.67 -27.03 -11.39
C GLN A 147 -33.27 -27.70 -11.34
N ARG A 148 -32.18 -26.95 -11.55
CA ARG A 148 -30.83 -27.50 -11.36
C ARG A 148 -30.57 -27.86 -9.90
N ILE A 149 -30.93 -26.99 -8.96
CA ILE A 149 -30.83 -27.26 -7.51
C ILE A 149 -31.64 -28.51 -7.14
N ARG A 150 -32.89 -28.64 -7.61
CA ARG A 150 -33.72 -29.85 -7.41
C ARG A 150 -33.08 -31.13 -7.96
N ALA A 151 -32.39 -31.03 -9.10
CA ALA A 151 -31.75 -32.19 -9.72
C ALA A 151 -30.51 -32.67 -8.96
N VAL A 152 -29.78 -31.77 -8.28
CA VAL A 152 -28.59 -32.14 -7.48
C VAL A 152 -28.90 -32.42 -6.00
N LEU A 153 -30.01 -31.90 -5.48
CA LEU A 153 -30.48 -32.11 -4.11
C LEU A 153 -31.93 -32.65 -4.11
N PRO A 154 -32.17 -33.91 -4.54
CA PRO A 154 -33.52 -34.45 -4.74
C PRO A 154 -34.31 -34.70 -3.44
N SER A 155 -33.65 -34.72 -2.28
CA SER A 155 -34.27 -34.92 -0.96
C SER A 155 -34.45 -33.64 -0.14
N THR A 156 -33.94 -32.51 -0.63
CA THR A 156 -33.95 -31.21 0.07
C THR A 156 -35.24 -30.45 -0.20
N SER A 157 -35.80 -29.81 0.83
CA SER A 157 -36.95 -28.92 0.66
C SER A 157 -36.52 -27.63 -0.04
N ILE A 158 -37.09 -27.33 -1.21
CA ILE A 158 -36.69 -26.17 -2.03
C ILE A 158 -37.84 -25.16 -2.10
N GLU A 159 -37.69 -24.09 -1.33
CA GLU A 159 -38.60 -22.95 -1.23
C GLU A 159 -38.14 -21.82 -2.17
N HIS A 160 -39.09 -21.11 -2.79
CA HIS A 160 -38.80 -19.98 -3.67
C HIS A 160 -39.53 -18.73 -3.18
N ILE A 161 -38.80 -17.81 -2.55
CA ILE A 161 -39.36 -16.59 -1.96
C ILE A 161 -39.14 -15.42 -2.91
N ALA A 162 -40.23 -14.92 -3.48
CA ALA A 162 -40.26 -13.75 -4.34
C ALA A 162 -41.52 -12.90 -4.07
N GLY A 163 -41.38 -11.58 -4.15
CA GLY A 163 -42.49 -10.62 -4.17
C GLY A 163 -42.81 -10.11 -5.57
N THR A 164 -43.74 -9.16 -5.65
CA THR A 164 -44.02 -8.39 -6.88
C THR A 164 -42.95 -7.36 -7.19
N ASP A 165 -42.22 -6.90 -6.18
CA ASP A 165 -41.00 -6.10 -6.26
C ASP A 165 -40.06 -6.45 -5.10
N ARG A 166 -38.87 -5.84 -5.06
CA ARG A 166 -37.84 -6.06 -4.03
C ARG A 166 -38.33 -5.85 -2.60
N TYR A 167 -39.27 -4.93 -2.39
CA TYR A 167 -39.82 -4.59 -1.08
C TYR A 167 -40.82 -5.66 -0.63
N ALA A 168 -41.63 -6.18 -1.57
CA ALA A 168 -42.46 -7.35 -1.32
C ALA A 168 -41.64 -8.64 -1.12
N THR A 169 -40.48 -8.80 -1.80
CA THR A 169 -39.55 -9.91 -1.55
C THR A 169 -38.98 -9.83 -0.14
N SER A 170 -38.48 -8.65 0.26
CA SER A 170 -37.95 -8.37 1.61
C SER A 170 -38.98 -8.68 2.71
N ALA A 171 -40.22 -8.19 2.58
CA ALA A 171 -41.30 -8.48 3.51
C ALA A 171 -41.61 -9.98 3.62
N ARG A 172 -41.69 -10.70 2.48
CA ARG A 172 -41.96 -12.16 2.47
C ARG A 172 -40.82 -12.97 3.10
N LEU A 173 -39.58 -12.56 2.86
CA LEU A 173 -38.39 -13.22 3.41
C LEU A 173 -38.31 -13.03 4.93
N SER A 174 -38.71 -11.86 5.42
CA SER A 174 -38.87 -11.59 6.85
C SER A 174 -40.00 -12.45 7.44
N ALA A 175 -41.18 -12.46 6.82
CA ALA A 175 -42.33 -13.26 7.26
C ALA A 175 -42.08 -14.77 7.31
N ALA A 176 -41.21 -15.30 6.43
CA ALA A 176 -40.84 -16.71 6.40
C ALA A 176 -39.79 -17.11 7.46
N THR A 177 -39.16 -16.14 8.14
CA THR A 177 -37.98 -16.39 9.00
C THR A 177 -38.12 -15.83 10.43
N PHE A 178 -38.79 -14.69 10.61
CA PHE A 178 -38.90 -13.98 11.89
C PHE A 178 -40.33 -14.07 12.44
N PRO A 179 -40.56 -14.64 13.64
CA PRO A 179 -41.89 -14.77 14.24
C PRO A 179 -42.61 -13.42 14.42
N ALA A 180 -43.93 -13.45 14.52
CA ALA A 180 -44.76 -12.28 14.75
C ALA A 180 -44.77 -11.90 16.25
N GLY A 181 -44.51 -10.64 16.59
CA GLY A 181 -44.54 -10.15 17.98
C GLY A 181 -43.35 -10.58 18.86
N GLU A 182 -42.28 -11.14 18.27
CA GLU A 182 -41.07 -11.59 18.98
C GLU A 182 -39.81 -10.82 18.54
N THR A 183 -39.96 -9.67 17.88
CA THR A 183 -38.82 -8.87 17.39
C THR A 183 -38.53 -7.73 18.36
N GLU A 184 -37.31 -7.66 18.91
CA GLU A 184 -36.89 -6.51 19.72
C GLU A 184 -36.59 -5.31 18.80
N ILE A 185 -35.68 -5.50 17.85
CA ILE A 185 -35.23 -4.47 16.91
C ILE A 185 -35.48 -4.91 15.47
N ALA A 186 -36.00 -4.01 14.63
CA ALA A 186 -36.02 -4.18 13.18
C ALA A 186 -35.18 -3.08 12.50
N PHE A 187 -34.37 -3.45 11.51
CA PHE A 187 -33.55 -2.50 10.75
C PHE A 187 -34.23 -2.15 9.43
N VAL A 188 -34.24 -0.87 9.05
CA VAL A 188 -34.82 -0.41 7.77
C VAL A 188 -33.81 0.41 6.98
N ALA A 189 -33.39 -0.11 5.82
CA ALA A 189 -32.43 0.54 4.92
C ALA A 189 -33.05 0.84 3.55
N THR A 190 -32.38 1.64 2.72
CA THR A 190 -32.83 1.85 1.34
C THR A 190 -32.66 0.59 0.48
N GLY A 191 -33.66 0.29 -0.36
CA GLY A 191 -33.58 -0.79 -1.34
C GLY A 191 -33.05 -0.36 -2.71
N THR A 192 -32.63 0.90 -2.88
CA THR A 192 -32.06 1.40 -4.15
C THR A 192 -30.52 1.42 -4.16
N ASN A 193 -29.89 1.22 -3.01
CA ASN A 193 -28.44 1.04 -2.83
C ASN A 193 -28.19 -0.13 -1.86
N PHE A 194 -26.94 -0.53 -1.63
CA PHE A 194 -26.60 -1.72 -0.83
C PHE A 194 -25.78 -1.51 0.46
N PRO A 195 -24.83 -0.55 0.60
CA PRO A 195 -23.88 -0.57 1.72
C PRO A 195 -24.54 -0.51 3.09
N ASP A 196 -25.49 0.41 3.27
CA ASP A 196 -26.25 0.60 4.51
C ASP A 196 -26.96 -0.69 4.97
N ALA A 197 -27.58 -1.41 4.02
CA ALA A 197 -28.29 -2.65 4.29
C ALA A 197 -27.35 -3.83 4.63
N ILE A 198 -26.15 -3.86 4.05
CA ILE A 198 -25.13 -4.88 4.37
C ILE A 198 -24.51 -4.64 5.74
N ALA A 199 -24.15 -3.39 6.05
CA ALA A 199 -23.63 -3.03 7.37
C ALA A 199 -24.69 -3.29 8.47
N ALA A 200 -25.94 -2.86 8.24
CA ALA A 200 -27.09 -3.21 9.09
C ALA A 200 -27.26 -4.73 9.21
N GLY A 201 -27.02 -5.46 8.12
CA GLY A 201 -27.08 -6.91 8.08
C GLY A 201 -26.19 -7.58 9.10
N SER A 202 -24.98 -7.08 9.34
CA SER A 202 -24.07 -7.64 10.36
C SER A 202 -24.60 -7.48 11.79
N ALA A 203 -25.09 -6.28 12.14
CA ALA A 203 -25.74 -6.05 13.44
C ALA A 203 -27.03 -6.87 13.59
N ALA A 204 -27.87 -6.88 12.57
CA ALA A 204 -29.14 -7.62 12.56
C ALA A 204 -28.92 -9.14 12.68
N ALA A 205 -27.91 -9.69 12.00
CA ALA A 205 -27.53 -11.09 12.10
C ALA A 205 -27.08 -11.47 13.52
N SER A 206 -26.26 -10.64 14.17
CA SER A 206 -25.83 -10.83 15.56
C SER A 206 -26.98 -10.71 16.58
N LEU A 207 -27.96 -9.85 16.31
CA LEU A 207 -29.13 -9.61 17.17
C LEU A 207 -30.33 -10.53 16.85
N GLY A 208 -30.21 -11.46 15.89
CA GLY A 208 -31.34 -12.29 15.45
C GLY A 208 -32.52 -11.50 14.86
N SER A 209 -32.25 -10.31 14.33
CA SER A 209 -33.20 -9.29 13.87
C SER A 209 -33.36 -9.24 12.34
N PRO A 210 -34.49 -8.76 11.80
CA PRO A 210 -34.67 -8.57 10.37
C PRO A 210 -34.04 -7.26 9.85
N VAL A 211 -33.52 -7.30 8.62
CA VAL A 211 -33.32 -6.10 7.78
C VAL A 211 -34.43 -6.05 6.74
N LEU A 212 -35.23 -5.00 6.77
CA LEU A 212 -36.21 -4.66 5.75
C LEU A 212 -35.66 -3.55 4.84
N ILE A 213 -36.06 -3.54 3.57
CA ILE A 213 -35.70 -2.47 2.63
C ILE A 213 -36.91 -1.63 2.22
N THR A 214 -36.72 -0.32 2.05
CA THR A 214 -37.76 0.66 1.68
C THR A 214 -37.38 1.47 0.44
N ARG A 215 -38.34 2.18 -0.17
CA ARG A 215 -38.02 3.25 -1.13
C ARG A 215 -37.49 4.46 -0.35
N PRO A 216 -36.64 5.33 -0.95
CA PRO A 216 -36.08 6.48 -0.24
C PRO A 216 -37.12 7.48 0.28
N ASP A 217 -38.20 7.69 -0.46
CA ASP A 217 -39.20 8.73 -0.24
C ASP A 217 -40.53 8.22 0.34
N THR A 218 -40.87 6.95 0.11
CA THR A 218 -42.20 6.38 0.39
C THR A 218 -42.09 5.00 1.04
N LEU A 219 -42.72 4.79 2.21
CA LEU A 219 -42.79 3.46 2.83
C LEU A 219 -43.71 2.53 1.99
N PRO A 220 -43.21 1.41 1.43
CA PRO A 220 -44.06 0.50 0.67
C PRO A 220 -45.08 -0.20 1.58
N ALA A 221 -46.31 -0.40 1.10
CA ALA A 221 -47.38 -1.04 1.88
C ALA A 221 -47.00 -2.43 2.40
N SER A 222 -46.23 -3.21 1.63
CA SER A 222 -45.69 -4.52 2.07
C SER A 222 -44.79 -4.42 3.29
N ILE A 223 -43.96 -3.37 3.38
CA ILE A 223 -43.05 -3.13 4.51
C ILE A 223 -43.83 -2.60 5.72
N ALA A 224 -44.81 -1.72 5.50
CA ALA A 224 -45.70 -1.27 6.56
C ALA A 224 -46.47 -2.44 7.20
N THR A 225 -47.07 -3.32 6.40
CA THR A 225 -47.75 -4.54 6.89
C THR A 225 -46.78 -5.46 7.63
N GLU A 226 -45.54 -5.62 7.14
CA GLU A 226 -44.56 -6.48 7.79
C GLU A 226 -44.07 -5.91 9.13
N LEU A 227 -43.85 -4.59 9.24
CA LEU A 227 -43.56 -3.93 10.51
C LEU A 227 -44.71 -4.12 11.52
N SER A 228 -45.97 -4.03 11.07
CA SER A 228 -47.13 -4.34 11.93
C SER A 228 -47.23 -5.81 12.35
N ARG A 229 -46.73 -6.75 11.53
CA ARG A 229 -46.72 -8.20 11.84
C ARG A 229 -45.58 -8.56 12.80
N LEU A 230 -44.38 -8.04 12.55
CA LEU A 230 -43.23 -8.19 13.44
C LEU A 230 -43.50 -7.55 14.80
N ALA A 231 -44.21 -6.41 14.79
CA ALA A 231 -44.49 -5.56 15.96
C ALA A 231 -43.24 -5.29 16.81
N PRO A 232 -42.15 -4.76 16.21
CA PRO A 232 -40.89 -4.62 16.91
C PRO A 232 -40.98 -3.56 18.01
N GLU A 233 -40.23 -3.74 19.11
CA GLU A 233 -40.15 -2.73 20.16
C GLU A 233 -39.51 -1.43 19.64
N ARG A 234 -38.50 -1.56 18.76
CA ARG A 234 -37.77 -0.45 18.14
C ARG A 234 -37.50 -0.68 16.65
N VAL A 235 -37.56 0.38 15.86
CA VAL A 235 -37.00 0.39 14.49
C VAL A 235 -35.75 1.24 14.42
N VAL A 236 -34.70 0.75 13.77
CA VAL A 236 -33.50 1.54 13.44
C VAL A 236 -33.48 1.79 11.94
N ILE A 237 -33.62 3.04 11.54
CA ILE A 237 -33.43 3.46 10.15
C ILE A 237 -31.94 3.57 9.88
N VAL A 238 -31.47 2.98 8.79
CA VAL A 238 -30.05 2.95 8.46
C VAL A 238 -29.79 3.79 7.21
N GLY A 239 -28.74 4.62 7.29
CA GLY A 239 -28.37 5.60 6.28
C GLY A 239 -28.98 6.99 6.53
N SER A 240 -28.47 7.98 5.81
CA SER A 240 -28.87 9.39 5.97
C SER A 240 -30.31 9.66 5.51
N THR A 241 -30.81 10.87 5.74
CA THR A 241 -32.13 11.30 5.22
C THR A 241 -32.20 11.38 3.68
N ALA A 242 -31.06 11.34 2.98
CA ALA A 242 -31.02 11.18 1.53
C ALA A 242 -31.22 9.71 1.10
N ALA A 243 -30.80 8.75 1.92
CA ALA A 243 -31.01 7.32 1.68
C ALA A 243 -32.43 6.87 2.08
N VAL A 244 -32.90 7.27 3.26
CA VAL A 244 -34.26 7.01 3.77
C VAL A 244 -34.80 8.29 4.40
N SER A 245 -35.74 8.94 3.74
CA SER A 245 -36.23 10.28 4.08
C SER A 245 -36.95 10.36 5.43
N SER A 246 -37.06 11.60 5.92
CA SER A 246 -37.83 11.91 7.13
C SER A 246 -39.31 11.52 6.99
N ALA A 247 -39.87 11.56 5.77
CA ALA A 247 -41.26 11.15 5.51
C ALA A 247 -41.46 9.63 5.70
N VAL A 248 -40.50 8.82 5.23
CA VAL A 248 -40.48 7.38 5.52
C VAL A 248 -40.31 7.14 7.03
N GLY A 249 -39.45 7.91 7.69
CA GLY A 249 -39.30 7.87 9.15
C GLY A 249 -40.60 8.12 9.89
N SER A 250 -41.33 9.19 9.56
CA SER A 250 -42.65 9.48 10.14
C SER A 250 -43.69 8.40 9.84
N ALA A 251 -43.63 7.75 8.67
CA ALA A 251 -44.53 6.66 8.32
C ALA A 251 -44.25 5.38 9.13
N ILE A 252 -42.97 5.08 9.43
CA ILE A 252 -42.57 3.99 10.33
C ILE A 252 -42.96 4.31 11.77
N GLN A 253 -42.72 5.55 12.22
CA GLN A 253 -43.04 6.07 13.56
C GLN A 253 -44.54 6.01 13.91
N ALA A 254 -45.41 6.03 12.89
CA ALA A 254 -46.85 5.84 13.05
C ALA A 254 -47.26 4.36 13.25
N ILE A 255 -46.36 3.41 13.01
CA ILE A 255 -46.55 1.97 13.21
C ILE A 255 -45.82 1.50 14.47
N VAL A 256 -44.59 1.97 14.68
CA VAL A 256 -43.71 1.60 15.80
C VAL A 256 -43.29 2.88 16.54
N PRO A 257 -43.67 3.09 17.81
CA PRO A 257 -43.42 4.35 18.52
C PRO A 257 -41.96 4.67 18.89
N ASP A 258 -41.02 3.73 18.79
CA ASP A 258 -39.58 4.02 18.96
C ASP A 258 -38.83 3.83 17.64
N VAL A 259 -38.36 4.95 17.06
CA VAL A 259 -37.60 4.97 15.81
C VAL A 259 -36.27 5.70 16.02
N GLY A 260 -35.18 4.93 15.99
CA GLY A 260 -33.82 5.45 15.92
C GLY A 260 -33.30 5.61 14.50
N ARG A 261 -32.13 6.23 14.35
CA ARG A 261 -31.37 6.25 13.09
C ARG A 261 -29.87 6.11 13.33
N SER A 262 -29.22 5.25 12.58
CA SER A 262 -27.76 5.10 12.51
C SER A 262 -27.28 5.48 11.12
N ALA A 263 -26.46 6.53 11.01
CA ALA A 263 -26.03 7.11 9.75
C ALA A 263 -24.70 7.88 9.91
N GLY A 264 -23.87 7.83 8.88
CA GLY A 264 -22.68 8.67 8.72
C GLY A 264 -22.78 9.59 7.50
N GLN A 265 -21.69 10.31 7.19
CA GLN A 265 -21.60 11.18 6.01
C GLN A 265 -21.62 10.38 4.70
N ASP A 266 -21.06 9.16 4.73
CA ASP A 266 -20.99 8.22 3.61
C ASP A 266 -21.24 6.77 4.08
N ARG A 267 -21.00 5.81 3.18
CA ARG A 267 -21.15 4.37 3.44
C ARG A 267 -20.19 3.81 4.49
N PHE A 268 -18.98 4.36 4.58
CA PHE A 268 -17.92 3.90 5.48
C PHE A 268 -18.23 4.39 6.90
N ALA A 269 -18.53 5.69 7.04
CA ALA A 269 -18.98 6.28 8.29
C ALA A 269 -20.29 5.66 8.79
N THR A 270 -21.22 5.29 7.89
CA THR A 270 -22.46 4.60 8.26
C THR A 270 -22.18 3.19 8.80
N ALA A 271 -21.27 2.43 8.17
CA ALA A 271 -20.86 1.11 8.69
C ALA A 271 -20.17 1.20 10.06
N VAL A 272 -19.31 2.20 10.27
CA VAL A 272 -18.68 2.50 11.56
C VAL A 272 -19.73 2.86 12.62
N GLN A 273 -20.71 3.71 12.30
CA GLN A 273 -21.76 4.10 13.24
C GLN A 273 -22.61 2.90 13.69
N ILE A 274 -23.04 2.04 12.76
CA ILE A 274 -23.78 0.81 13.08
C ILE A 274 -22.94 -0.11 13.97
N ALA A 275 -21.65 -0.24 13.68
CA ALA A 275 -20.73 -1.05 14.47
C ALA A 275 -20.51 -0.49 15.89
N ALA A 276 -20.61 0.82 16.10
CA ALA A 276 -20.54 1.45 17.42
C ALA A 276 -21.87 1.35 18.18
N ASP A 277 -23.00 1.57 17.50
CA ASP A 277 -24.34 1.57 18.10
C ASP A 277 -24.80 0.17 18.55
N HIS A 278 -24.42 -0.88 17.82
CA HIS A 278 -24.98 -2.22 17.97
C HIS A 278 -23.97 -3.33 18.25
N LEU A 279 -22.67 -3.10 18.02
CA LEU A 279 -21.59 -4.08 18.25
C LEU A 279 -20.36 -3.44 18.94
N PRO A 280 -20.53 -2.67 20.04
CA PRO A 280 -19.43 -1.94 20.66
C PRO A 280 -18.31 -2.87 21.18
N ASP A 281 -18.70 -3.99 21.82
CA ASP A 281 -17.79 -4.94 22.46
C ASP A 281 -17.19 -6.00 21.50
N ALA A 282 -17.44 -5.88 20.20
CA ALA A 282 -16.98 -6.86 19.21
C ALA A 282 -15.44 -6.89 19.10
N THR A 283 -14.83 -8.02 19.45
CA THR A 283 -13.38 -8.24 19.39
C THR A 283 -12.88 -8.74 18.02
N SER A 284 -13.80 -9.14 17.15
CA SER A 284 -13.51 -9.50 15.75
C SER A 284 -14.25 -8.57 14.80
N ILE A 285 -13.69 -8.32 13.62
CA ILE A 285 -14.32 -7.56 12.55
C ILE A 285 -14.30 -8.32 11.21
N VAL A 286 -15.31 -8.10 10.39
CA VAL A 286 -15.31 -8.49 8.98
C VAL A 286 -15.03 -7.24 8.15
N ILE A 287 -14.13 -7.36 7.17
CA ILE A 287 -13.76 -6.30 6.23
C ILE A 287 -14.23 -6.67 4.83
N ALA A 288 -14.93 -5.75 4.18
CA ALA A 288 -15.34 -5.90 2.79
C ALA A 288 -15.20 -4.58 2.01
N THR A 289 -15.24 -4.66 0.68
CA THR A 289 -15.30 -3.46 -0.16
C THR A 289 -16.63 -2.71 0.00
N GLY A 290 -16.57 -1.39 0.14
CA GLY A 290 -17.75 -0.52 0.05
C GLY A 290 -18.24 -0.28 -1.38
N LEU A 291 -17.51 -0.76 -2.40
CA LEU A 291 -17.76 -0.49 -3.82
C LEU A 291 -18.52 -1.61 -4.55
N ALA A 292 -18.56 -2.82 -3.99
CA ALA A 292 -19.32 -3.95 -4.52
C ALA A 292 -20.07 -4.73 -3.42
N PHE A 293 -21.21 -5.32 -3.77
CA PHE A 293 -22.10 -6.00 -2.82
C PHE A 293 -21.86 -7.52 -2.59
N PRO A 294 -21.42 -8.35 -3.56
CA PRO A 294 -21.61 -9.81 -3.46
C PRO A 294 -20.91 -10.48 -2.29
N ASP A 295 -19.63 -10.16 -2.09
CA ASP A 295 -18.79 -10.79 -1.06
C ASP A 295 -19.27 -10.41 0.35
N ALA A 296 -19.58 -9.13 0.55
CA ALA A 296 -20.09 -8.60 1.81
C ALA A 296 -21.50 -9.13 2.15
N LEU A 297 -22.36 -9.32 1.14
CA LEU A 297 -23.67 -9.94 1.29
C LEU A 297 -23.56 -11.41 1.75
N ALA A 298 -22.66 -12.18 1.11
CA ALA A 298 -22.41 -13.56 1.49
C ALA A 298 -21.79 -13.68 2.90
N ALA A 299 -21.08 -12.64 3.36
CA ALA A 299 -20.43 -12.58 4.67
C ALA A 299 -21.38 -12.32 5.85
N VAL A 300 -22.60 -11.81 5.63
CA VAL A 300 -23.52 -11.44 6.72
C VAL A 300 -23.79 -12.58 7.73
N PRO A 301 -24.04 -13.84 7.32
CA PRO A 301 -24.24 -14.94 8.28
C PRO A 301 -22.98 -15.28 9.06
N LEU A 302 -21.79 -15.16 8.44
CA LEU A 302 -20.50 -15.33 9.13
C LEU A 302 -20.30 -14.22 10.17
N ALA A 303 -20.55 -12.97 9.79
CA ALA A 303 -20.45 -11.80 10.67
C ALA A 303 -21.33 -11.99 11.92
N GLY A 304 -22.59 -12.40 11.75
CA GLY A 304 -23.48 -12.75 12.86
C GLY A 304 -22.99 -13.92 13.71
N ALA A 305 -22.51 -15.00 13.08
CA ALA A 305 -22.03 -16.19 13.78
C ALA A 305 -20.78 -15.95 14.66
N ILE A 306 -19.96 -14.94 14.33
CA ILE A 306 -18.78 -14.55 15.12
C ILE A 306 -18.98 -13.25 15.92
N GLY A 307 -20.19 -12.68 15.92
CA GLY A 307 -20.50 -11.42 16.62
C GLY A 307 -19.74 -10.19 16.09
N ALA A 308 -19.33 -10.20 14.82
CA ALA A 308 -18.49 -9.16 14.22
C ALA A 308 -19.31 -8.18 13.35
N PRO A 309 -19.03 -6.87 13.39
CA PRO A 309 -19.54 -5.93 12.41
C PRO A 309 -18.82 -6.10 11.07
N ILE A 310 -19.54 -5.84 9.98
CA ILE A 310 -18.92 -5.61 8.67
C ILE A 310 -18.54 -4.13 8.57
N LEU A 311 -17.24 -3.84 8.60
CA LEU A 311 -16.69 -2.53 8.24
C LEU A 311 -16.31 -2.51 6.75
N LEU A 312 -16.36 -1.32 6.17
CA LEU A 312 -16.16 -1.12 4.73
C LEU A 312 -14.87 -0.34 4.46
N VAL A 313 -14.17 -0.75 3.40
CA VAL A 313 -12.97 -0.07 2.86
C VAL A 313 -13.10 0.12 1.35
N GLU A 314 -12.21 0.93 0.77
CA GLU A 314 -11.97 0.90 -0.68
C GLU A 314 -10.94 -0.18 -1.00
N PRO A 315 -10.83 -0.66 -2.25
CA PRO A 315 -9.92 -1.76 -2.58
C PRO A 315 -8.47 -1.49 -2.21
N GLU A 316 -7.99 -0.26 -2.37
CA GLU A 316 -6.56 0.10 -2.18
C GLU A 316 -6.36 1.18 -1.10
N ASN A 317 -7.40 1.50 -0.31
CA ASN A 317 -7.41 2.62 0.63
C ASN A 317 -8.30 2.30 1.84
N VAL A 318 -7.84 2.63 3.05
CA VAL A 318 -8.65 2.56 4.28
C VAL A 318 -9.20 3.97 4.61
N PRO A 319 -10.51 4.22 4.42
CA PRO A 319 -11.10 5.50 4.77
C PRO A 319 -10.82 5.88 6.22
N VAL A 320 -10.47 7.15 6.47
CA VAL A 320 -10.09 7.69 7.80
C VAL A 320 -11.05 7.25 8.91
N VAL A 321 -12.36 7.27 8.65
CA VAL A 321 -13.39 6.83 9.61
C VAL A 321 -13.29 5.33 9.95
N THR A 322 -12.99 4.48 8.97
CA THR A 322 -12.78 3.04 9.16
C THR A 322 -11.46 2.79 9.90
N ARG A 323 -10.38 3.48 9.52
CA ARG A 323 -9.09 3.43 10.21
C ARG A 323 -9.24 3.73 11.70
N ASP A 324 -9.84 4.87 12.01
CA ASP A 324 -9.97 5.35 13.39
C ASP A 324 -10.87 4.42 14.21
N ALA A 325 -11.89 3.81 13.60
CA ALA A 325 -12.72 2.79 14.23
C ALA A 325 -11.98 1.47 14.51
N VAL A 326 -11.15 0.99 13.58
CA VAL A 326 -10.32 -0.21 13.77
C VAL A 326 -9.29 0.02 14.89
N ARG A 327 -8.61 1.16 14.87
CA ARG A 327 -7.64 1.56 15.90
C ARG A 327 -8.28 1.74 17.28
N ALA A 328 -9.49 2.33 17.35
CA ALA A 328 -10.20 2.51 18.61
C ALA A 328 -10.73 1.18 19.19
N ARG A 329 -11.12 0.23 18.33
CA ARG A 329 -11.58 -1.11 18.73
C ARG A 329 -10.44 -2.05 19.11
N ALA A 330 -9.27 -1.92 18.49
CA ALA A 330 -8.14 -2.84 18.63
C ALA A 330 -8.55 -4.35 18.53
N PRO A 331 -9.21 -4.76 17.42
CA PRO A 331 -9.79 -6.09 17.29
C PRO A 331 -8.70 -7.18 17.25
N SER A 332 -8.90 -8.29 17.98
CA SER A 332 -8.00 -9.46 17.97
C SER A 332 -8.13 -10.34 16.73
N GLY A 333 -9.17 -10.13 15.91
CA GLY A 333 -9.43 -10.90 14.69
C GLY A 333 -9.97 -10.06 13.55
N ILE A 334 -9.39 -10.21 12.35
CA ILE A 334 -9.81 -9.55 11.12
C ILE A 334 -10.09 -10.60 10.04
N THR A 335 -11.35 -10.71 9.62
CA THR A 335 -11.74 -11.54 8.46
C THR A 335 -11.95 -10.65 7.24
N VAL A 336 -11.10 -10.75 6.22
CA VAL A 336 -11.34 -10.09 4.92
C VAL A 336 -12.17 -11.00 4.02
N VAL A 337 -13.21 -10.46 3.40
CA VAL A 337 -13.98 -11.17 2.37
C VAL A 337 -13.69 -10.60 0.98
N GLY A 338 -13.52 -11.51 0.01
CA GLY A 338 -13.17 -11.19 -1.37
C GLY A 338 -11.67 -11.34 -1.70
N GLY A 339 -11.39 -11.40 -3.00
CA GLY A 339 -10.02 -11.45 -3.52
C GLY A 339 -9.28 -10.11 -3.43
N PRO A 340 -8.00 -10.04 -3.85
CA PRO A 340 -7.22 -8.80 -3.87
C PRO A 340 -7.90 -7.60 -4.58
N PRO A 341 -8.67 -7.77 -5.68
CA PRO A 341 -9.40 -6.64 -6.29
C PRO A 341 -10.56 -6.07 -5.47
N ALA A 342 -11.00 -6.76 -4.42
CA ALA A 342 -12.03 -6.24 -3.49
C ALA A 342 -11.39 -5.54 -2.30
N VAL A 343 -10.35 -6.14 -1.72
CA VAL A 343 -9.53 -5.57 -0.64
C VAL A 343 -8.10 -6.01 -0.89
N GLU A 344 -7.22 -5.09 -1.19
CA GLU A 344 -5.82 -5.34 -1.55
C GLU A 344 -5.03 -5.81 -0.29
N ARG A 345 -3.85 -6.40 -0.46
CA ARG A 345 -3.05 -6.96 0.65
C ARG A 345 -2.36 -5.89 1.48
N ILE A 346 -1.86 -4.80 0.90
CA ILE A 346 -1.32 -3.65 1.65
C ILE A 346 -2.45 -2.99 2.45
N THR A 347 -3.64 -2.84 1.87
CA THR A 347 -4.83 -2.37 2.62
C THR A 347 -5.19 -3.29 3.81
N LEU A 348 -5.01 -4.62 3.69
CA LEU A 348 -5.11 -5.54 4.83
C LEU A 348 -3.95 -5.35 5.84
N GLY A 349 -2.72 -5.19 5.37
CA GLY A 349 -1.56 -4.90 6.22
C GLY A 349 -1.75 -3.61 7.02
N GLU A 350 -2.38 -2.60 6.42
CA GLU A 350 -2.78 -1.36 7.07
C GLU A 350 -3.79 -1.62 8.20
N LEU A 351 -4.89 -2.33 7.90
CA LEU A 351 -5.91 -2.67 8.89
C LEU A 351 -5.35 -3.48 10.08
N VAL A 352 -4.45 -4.42 9.82
CA VAL A 352 -3.74 -5.18 10.87
C VAL A 352 -2.84 -4.28 11.69
N GLY A 353 -2.05 -3.42 11.04
CA GLY A 353 -1.14 -2.49 11.71
C GLY A 353 -1.84 -1.42 12.57
N TRP A 354 -3.06 -1.01 12.20
CA TRP A 354 -3.90 -0.16 13.04
C TRP A 354 -4.54 -0.91 14.20
N ALA A 355 -4.86 -2.20 14.03
CA ALA A 355 -5.44 -3.03 15.07
C ALA A 355 -4.43 -3.47 16.15
N ASP A 356 -3.19 -3.79 15.77
CA ASP A 356 -2.12 -4.19 16.70
C ASP A 356 -1.20 -3.04 17.16
N GLY A 357 -1.36 -1.85 16.57
CA GLY A 357 -0.63 -0.64 16.95
C GLY A 357 0.78 -0.52 16.38
N ARG A 358 1.19 -1.39 15.43
CA ARG A 358 2.43 -1.21 14.66
C ARG A 358 2.41 0.04 13.77
N LEU A 359 1.23 0.50 13.37
CA LEU A 359 1.05 1.80 12.72
C LEU A 359 0.74 2.89 13.75
N ALA A 360 1.53 3.95 13.70
CA ALA A 360 1.29 5.19 14.43
C ALA A 360 0.64 6.22 13.51
N VAL A 361 -0.34 6.97 14.02
CA VAL A 361 -0.88 8.12 13.28
C VAL A 361 0.25 9.15 13.13
N PRO A 362 0.66 9.50 11.90
CA PRO A 362 1.70 10.49 11.68
C PRO A 362 1.32 11.83 12.33
N SER A 363 2.32 12.59 12.78
CA SER A 363 2.08 13.95 13.25
C SER A 363 1.47 14.77 12.12
N ALA A 364 0.34 15.45 12.36
CA ALA A 364 -0.33 16.27 11.36
C ALA A 364 0.65 17.22 10.66
N GLY A 365 0.73 17.10 9.33
CA GLY A 365 1.58 17.91 8.48
C GLY A 365 0.76 18.63 7.40
N PRO A 366 1.42 19.41 6.54
CA PRO A 366 0.88 19.85 5.27
C PRO A 366 0.51 18.63 4.41
N THR A 367 -0.65 18.70 3.76
CA THR A 367 -1.26 17.61 2.98
C THR A 367 -1.83 18.17 1.68
N TYR A 368 -2.19 17.31 0.73
CA TYR A 368 -2.64 17.71 -0.59
C TYR A 368 -4.02 18.41 -0.56
N PRO A 369 -4.29 19.36 -1.47
CA PRO A 369 -5.62 19.91 -1.65
C PRO A 369 -6.58 18.80 -2.11
N GLY A 370 -7.86 18.91 -1.77
CA GLY A 370 -8.84 17.83 -1.97
C GLY A 370 -9.13 17.38 -3.42
N TYR A 371 -8.53 18.03 -4.41
CA TYR A 371 -8.58 17.62 -5.83
C TYR A 371 -7.31 16.88 -6.30
N ASP A 372 -6.24 16.88 -5.50
CA ASP A 372 -4.99 16.14 -5.72
C ASP A 372 -4.76 15.09 -4.60
N ALA A 373 -5.81 14.72 -3.87
CA ALA A 373 -5.75 13.91 -2.65
C ALA A 373 -5.43 12.42 -2.88
N ARG A 374 -5.06 12.00 -4.09
CA ARG A 374 -4.46 10.67 -4.36
C ARG A 374 -2.93 10.67 -4.38
N TYR A 375 -2.29 11.84 -4.30
CA TYR A 375 -0.88 11.87 -3.87
C TYR A 375 -0.81 11.55 -2.38
N HIS A 376 0.21 10.81 -1.97
CA HIS A 376 0.47 10.50 -0.57
C HIS A 376 1.29 11.61 0.06
N ASP A 377 0.85 12.26 1.13
CA ASP A 377 1.76 13.09 1.95
C ASP A 377 2.80 12.24 2.70
N TYR A 378 3.77 12.87 3.38
CA TYR A 378 4.83 12.14 4.10
C TYR A 378 4.29 11.15 5.16
N GLY A 379 3.14 11.46 5.77
CA GLY A 379 2.46 10.58 6.71
C GLY A 379 1.79 9.40 6.01
N GLU A 380 1.07 9.67 4.93
CA GLU A 380 0.39 8.64 4.12
C GLU A 380 1.39 7.69 3.44
N MET A 381 2.49 8.22 2.90
CA MET A 381 3.63 7.47 2.39
C MET A 381 4.20 6.54 3.47
N LEU A 382 4.43 7.03 4.69
CA LEU A 382 4.94 6.22 5.80
C LEU A 382 3.94 5.12 6.22
N THR A 383 2.63 5.43 6.25
CA THR A 383 1.58 4.45 6.50
C THR A 383 1.61 3.36 5.43
N TYR A 384 1.69 3.73 4.15
CA TYR A 384 1.68 2.79 3.03
C TYR A 384 2.87 1.83 3.04
N ILE A 385 4.10 2.33 3.19
CA ILE A 385 5.30 1.48 3.17
C ILE A 385 5.33 0.52 4.38
N ARG A 386 4.86 0.96 5.55
CA ARG A 386 4.73 0.09 6.74
C ARG A 386 3.61 -0.93 6.59
N ALA A 387 2.49 -0.55 5.98
CA ALA A 387 1.43 -1.49 5.63
C ALA A 387 1.93 -2.59 4.66
N ALA A 388 2.83 -2.24 3.72
CA ALA A 388 3.42 -3.21 2.80
C ALA A 388 4.36 -4.21 3.52
N GLU A 389 5.22 -3.72 4.42
CA GLU A 389 6.03 -4.56 5.31
C GLU A 389 5.16 -5.51 6.17
N ILE A 390 4.03 -5.03 6.69
CA ILE A 390 3.09 -5.87 7.46
C ILE A 390 2.39 -6.92 6.57
N ALA A 391 2.10 -6.60 5.31
CA ALA A 391 1.42 -7.48 4.35
C ALA A 391 2.33 -8.52 3.69
N TYR A 392 3.63 -8.25 3.65
CA TYR A 392 4.68 -9.02 2.95
C TYR A 392 5.99 -9.13 3.76
N PRO A 393 5.94 -9.56 5.04
CA PRO A 393 7.09 -9.48 5.95
C PRO A 393 8.27 -10.38 5.56
N ASP A 394 8.03 -11.41 4.75
CA ASP A 394 9.05 -12.33 4.26
C ASP A 394 9.92 -11.72 3.15
N ILE A 395 9.39 -10.68 2.45
CA ILE A 395 10.03 -10.09 1.26
C ILE A 395 10.11 -8.55 1.26
N VAL A 396 9.60 -7.85 2.28
CA VAL A 396 9.69 -6.39 2.41
C VAL A 396 10.17 -6.02 3.82
N GLN A 397 11.22 -5.22 3.91
CA GLN A 397 11.71 -4.63 5.16
C GLN A 397 11.82 -3.11 5.03
N VAL A 398 11.29 -2.35 5.99
CA VAL A 398 11.30 -0.87 5.98
C VAL A 398 12.13 -0.30 7.13
N LEU A 399 13.07 0.57 6.78
CA LEU A 399 14.00 1.22 7.71
C LEU A 399 14.24 2.69 7.37
N SER A 400 14.68 3.45 8.36
CA SER A 400 15.21 4.80 8.16
C SER A 400 16.70 4.69 7.90
N ILE A 401 17.17 5.22 6.76
CA ILE A 401 18.61 5.28 6.42
C ILE A 401 19.30 6.50 7.04
N GLY A 402 18.52 7.42 7.62
CA GLY A 402 19.02 8.62 8.27
C GLY A 402 17.93 9.68 8.43
N LYS A 403 18.34 10.90 8.79
CA LYS A 403 17.40 12.01 8.99
C LYS A 403 17.72 13.19 8.08
N SER A 404 16.67 13.84 7.58
CA SER A 404 16.75 15.12 6.89
C SER A 404 17.18 16.25 7.84
N HIS A 405 17.48 17.44 7.32
CA HIS A 405 17.89 18.58 8.14
C HIS A 405 16.84 18.97 9.22
N GLY A 406 15.56 18.88 8.88
CA GLY A 406 14.41 19.11 9.77
C GLY A 406 14.06 17.92 10.67
N GLY A 407 14.81 16.81 10.61
CA GLY A 407 14.69 15.67 11.54
C GLY A 407 13.68 14.59 11.13
N ARG A 408 13.03 14.72 9.97
CA ARG A 408 12.22 13.62 9.38
C ARG A 408 13.13 12.46 9.02
N ASP A 409 12.58 11.26 9.12
CA ASP A 409 13.28 10.05 8.67
C ASP A 409 13.27 9.97 7.14
N ILE A 410 14.41 9.58 6.58
CA ILE A 410 14.54 9.27 5.16
C ILE A 410 14.33 7.76 5.06
N TRP A 411 13.11 7.37 4.65
CA TRP A 411 12.68 5.98 4.64
C TRP A 411 13.15 5.25 3.39
N ALA A 412 13.62 4.01 3.59
CA ALA A 412 13.91 3.07 2.54
C ALA A 412 13.18 1.74 2.79
N ALA A 413 12.91 1.00 1.71
CA ALA A 413 12.54 -0.41 1.75
C ALA A 413 13.61 -1.26 1.06
N LYS A 414 13.90 -2.44 1.61
CA LYS A 414 14.52 -3.56 0.90
C LYS A 414 13.41 -4.52 0.44
N ILE A 415 13.51 -5.01 -0.79
CA ILE A 415 12.66 -6.05 -1.35
C ILE A 415 13.56 -7.13 -1.95
N SER A 416 13.48 -8.35 -1.41
CA SER A 416 14.29 -9.54 -1.75
C SER A 416 13.59 -10.76 -1.14
N ASP A 417 13.87 -11.99 -1.55
CA ASP A 417 13.62 -13.12 -0.65
C ASP A 417 14.57 -13.09 0.55
N ASN A 418 14.26 -13.84 1.60
CA ASN A 418 15.00 -13.88 2.87
C ASN A 418 15.33 -12.49 3.47
N VAL A 419 14.51 -11.45 3.21
CA VAL A 419 14.83 -10.00 3.25
C VAL A 419 15.59 -9.45 4.47
N ALA A 420 15.61 -10.18 5.59
CA ALA A 420 16.38 -9.86 6.79
C ALA A 420 17.86 -10.28 6.74
N VAL A 421 18.27 -11.05 5.73
CA VAL A 421 19.65 -11.48 5.44
C VAL A 421 20.26 -10.53 4.40
N ASP A 422 21.58 -10.39 4.43
CA ASP A 422 22.39 -9.71 3.42
C ASP A 422 23.03 -10.82 2.58
N GLU A 423 22.57 -11.03 1.35
CA GLU A 423 22.92 -12.17 0.48
C GLU A 423 23.85 -11.74 -0.66
N ASP A 424 24.55 -12.69 -1.28
CA ASP A 424 25.47 -12.44 -2.41
C ASP A 424 24.68 -12.27 -3.72
N GLU A 425 23.81 -11.25 -3.73
CA GLU A 425 22.89 -10.94 -4.83
C GLU A 425 23.14 -9.54 -5.42
N PRO A 426 22.92 -9.34 -6.72
CA PRO A 426 23.08 -8.03 -7.35
C PRO A 426 22.07 -7.01 -6.82
N GLU A 427 22.55 -5.96 -6.17
CA GLU A 427 21.69 -4.90 -5.64
C GLU A 427 21.24 -3.89 -6.70
N VAL A 428 20.05 -3.35 -6.47
CA VAL A 428 19.43 -2.29 -7.27
C VAL A 428 18.98 -1.16 -6.37
N LEU A 429 19.24 0.09 -6.74
CA LEU A 429 18.73 1.24 -6.00
C LEU A 429 17.75 2.06 -6.84
N PHE A 430 16.65 2.45 -6.20
CA PHE A 430 15.76 3.50 -6.66
C PHE A 430 15.68 4.57 -5.59
N ASP A 431 15.66 5.84 -5.99
CA ASP A 431 15.28 6.92 -5.09
C ASP A 431 14.40 7.96 -5.77
N ALA A 432 13.75 8.77 -4.94
CA ALA A 432 12.79 9.78 -5.37
C ALA A 432 12.91 11.08 -4.57
N LEU A 433 12.33 12.13 -5.13
CA LEU A 433 12.10 13.40 -4.46
C LEU A 433 13.38 14.05 -3.93
N HIS A 434 14.42 14.12 -4.77
CA HIS A 434 15.54 15.03 -4.57
C HIS A 434 15.06 16.49 -4.54
N HIS A 435 14.14 16.84 -5.44
CA HIS A 435 13.51 18.15 -5.48
C HIS A 435 12.08 18.10 -4.97
N ALA A 436 11.70 19.10 -4.18
CA ALA A 436 10.48 19.07 -3.36
C ALA A 436 9.15 18.99 -4.12
N ARG A 437 9.03 19.70 -5.24
CA ARG A 437 7.84 19.76 -6.11
C ARG A 437 7.62 18.57 -7.03
N GLU A 438 8.54 17.61 -7.06
CA GLU A 438 8.53 16.53 -8.04
C GLU A 438 7.72 15.33 -7.48
N HIS A 439 6.50 15.61 -7.02
CA HIS A 439 5.69 14.72 -6.18
C HIS A 439 5.42 13.34 -6.79
N LEU A 440 5.20 13.27 -8.11
CA LEU A 440 4.97 12.03 -8.86
C LEU A 440 6.11 11.00 -8.71
N THR A 441 7.31 11.44 -8.31
CA THR A 441 8.45 10.55 -8.04
C THR A 441 8.22 9.66 -6.82
N VAL A 442 7.57 10.17 -5.77
CA VAL A 442 7.18 9.38 -4.59
C VAL A 442 6.17 8.32 -5.00
N GLU A 443 5.15 8.71 -5.78
CA GLU A 443 4.14 7.78 -6.28
C GLU A 443 4.75 6.69 -7.18
N GLN A 444 5.76 7.03 -7.97
CA GLN A 444 6.49 6.06 -8.79
C GLN A 444 7.30 5.05 -7.95
N ALA A 445 7.85 5.48 -6.81
CA ALA A 445 8.52 4.62 -5.84
C ALA A 445 7.53 3.72 -5.08
N LEU A 446 6.38 4.26 -4.66
CA LEU A 446 5.29 3.50 -4.03
C LEU A 446 4.67 2.49 -5.00
N TYR A 447 4.50 2.85 -6.28
CA TYR A 447 4.10 1.93 -7.34
C TYR A 447 5.09 0.78 -7.50
N LEU A 448 6.41 1.02 -7.46
CA LEU A 448 7.40 -0.04 -7.61
C LEU A 448 7.37 -1.01 -6.42
N LEU A 449 7.29 -0.49 -5.19
CA LEU A 449 7.08 -1.30 -3.99
C LEU A 449 5.84 -2.20 -4.13
N LYS A 450 4.70 -1.62 -4.53
CA LYS A 450 3.45 -2.35 -4.77
C LYS A 450 3.61 -3.40 -5.86
N ALA A 451 4.23 -3.06 -6.99
CA ALA A 451 4.39 -3.95 -8.13
C ALA A 451 5.23 -5.19 -7.78
N LEU A 452 6.36 -5.00 -7.09
CA LEU A 452 7.24 -6.10 -6.67
C LEU A 452 6.57 -6.99 -5.61
N SER A 453 6.10 -6.39 -4.51
CA SER A 453 5.50 -7.12 -3.38
C SER A 453 4.23 -7.87 -3.78
N THR A 454 3.30 -7.22 -4.51
CA THR A 454 2.07 -7.89 -4.98
C THR A 454 2.37 -8.90 -6.08
N GLY A 455 3.24 -8.56 -7.03
CA GLY A 455 3.58 -9.40 -8.18
C GLY A 455 4.24 -10.73 -7.81
N TYR A 456 4.98 -10.79 -6.70
CA TYR A 456 5.71 -11.97 -6.23
C TYR A 456 4.90 -13.27 -6.23
N ALA A 457 3.63 -13.22 -5.84
CA ALA A 457 2.80 -14.42 -5.68
C ALA A 457 2.22 -14.98 -7.00
N TRP A 458 2.29 -14.25 -8.13
CA TRP A 458 1.61 -14.64 -9.37
C TRP A 458 2.31 -14.26 -10.69
N SER A 459 3.35 -13.42 -10.66
CA SER A 459 4.19 -13.11 -11.82
C SER A 459 5.53 -13.84 -11.71
N PRO A 460 5.81 -14.87 -12.54
CA PRO A 460 7.07 -15.59 -12.49
C PRO A 460 8.29 -14.69 -12.70
N THR A 461 8.16 -13.64 -13.52
CA THR A 461 9.22 -12.65 -13.75
C THR A 461 9.49 -11.80 -12.50
N ILE A 462 8.45 -11.28 -11.85
CA ILE A 462 8.66 -10.48 -10.62
C ILE A 462 9.17 -11.37 -9.50
N ARG A 463 8.66 -12.60 -9.41
CA ARG A 463 9.17 -13.59 -8.46
C ARG A 463 10.67 -13.84 -8.66
N GLN A 464 11.11 -14.15 -9.87
CA GLN A 464 12.54 -14.35 -10.17
C GLN A 464 13.37 -13.11 -9.80
N LEU A 465 12.89 -11.90 -10.09
CA LEU A 465 13.62 -10.68 -9.76
C LEU A 465 13.68 -10.37 -8.26
N VAL A 466 12.81 -10.96 -7.43
CA VAL A 466 12.85 -10.84 -5.96
C VAL A 466 13.60 -12.01 -5.33
N ASP A 467 13.51 -13.22 -5.90
CA ASP A 467 14.24 -14.45 -5.52
C ASP A 467 15.71 -14.45 -6.05
N GLU A 468 16.21 -13.34 -6.60
CA GLU A 468 17.57 -13.21 -7.16
C GLU A 468 18.17 -11.78 -7.08
N ARG A 469 17.55 -10.82 -6.37
CA ARG A 469 18.03 -9.42 -6.28
C ARG A 469 17.59 -8.73 -4.99
N GLU A 470 18.53 -8.05 -4.35
CA GLU A 470 18.25 -7.07 -3.31
C GLU A 470 17.85 -5.70 -3.91
N VAL A 471 16.54 -5.43 -3.98
CA VAL A 471 16.01 -4.15 -4.49
C VAL A 471 15.78 -3.15 -3.35
N TRP A 472 16.47 -2.02 -3.40
CA TRP A 472 16.35 -0.90 -2.48
C TRP A 472 15.54 0.26 -3.07
N ILE A 473 14.62 0.84 -2.30
CA ILE A 473 13.81 1.99 -2.69
C ILE A 473 13.86 3.06 -1.59
N VAL A 474 14.39 4.26 -1.86
CA VAL A 474 14.36 5.42 -0.97
C VAL A 474 13.24 6.38 -1.39
N PHE A 475 12.13 6.38 -0.64
CA PHE A 475 10.86 6.97 -1.10
C PHE A 475 10.84 8.49 -1.20
N ALA A 476 11.59 9.19 -0.34
CA ALA A 476 11.67 10.65 -0.35
C ALA A 476 12.99 11.12 0.27
N LEU A 477 13.93 11.57 -0.57
CA LEU A 477 15.22 12.08 -0.09
C LEU A 477 15.10 13.46 0.58
N ASN A 478 14.20 14.32 0.09
CA ASN A 478 14.00 15.69 0.56
C ASN A 478 12.62 15.92 1.22
N PRO A 479 12.28 15.21 2.30
CA PRO A 479 10.94 15.26 2.90
C PRO A 479 10.63 16.61 3.58
N ASP A 480 11.64 17.39 3.94
CA ASP A 480 11.43 18.75 4.47
C ASP A 480 11.12 19.77 3.37
N GLY A 481 11.81 19.66 2.23
CA GLY A 481 11.51 20.48 1.06
C GLY A 481 10.08 20.24 0.62
N TRP A 482 9.70 18.97 0.51
CA TRP A 482 8.36 18.53 0.13
C TRP A 482 7.27 19.03 1.09
N ALA A 483 7.43 18.81 2.40
CA ALA A 483 6.47 19.32 3.37
C ALA A 483 6.37 20.86 3.39
N TYR A 484 7.45 21.57 3.03
CA TYR A 484 7.38 23.02 2.83
C TYR A 484 6.63 23.40 1.55
N ASP A 485 6.70 22.58 0.50
CA ASP A 485 6.03 22.84 -0.76
C ASP A 485 4.50 22.72 -0.66
N LEU A 486 4.04 21.69 0.06
CA LEU A 486 2.65 21.49 0.44
C LEU A 486 2.11 22.57 1.42
N SER A 487 2.93 23.52 1.89
CA SER A 487 2.47 24.65 2.72
C SER A 487 1.96 25.85 1.91
N GLY A 488 1.95 25.75 0.58
CA GLY A 488 1.47 26.77 -0.34
C GLY A 488 -0.05 26.84 -0.47
N SER A 489 -0.51 27.51 -1.53
CA SER A 489 -1.92 27.54 -1.90
C SER A 489 -2.04 27.73 -3.42
N PRO A 490 -2.07 26.64 -4.21
CA PRO A 490 -2.04 25.25 -3.78
C PRO A 490 -0.67 24.76 -3.28
N TYR A 491 0.41 25.10 -3.98
CA TYR A 491 1.78 24.67 -3.68
C TYR A 491 2.75 25.86 -3.70
N VAL A 492 4.02 25.68 -3.30
CA VAL A 492 5.06 26.74 -3.34
C VAL A 492 5.88 26.69 -4.64
N GLY A 493 5.89 25.56 -5.36
CA GLY A 493 6.81 25.28 -6.47
C GLY A 493 8.27 25.11 -6.01
N TRP A 494 8.47 24.71 -4.75
CA TRP A 494 9.78 24.66 -4.11
C TRP A 494 10.65 23.53 -4.69
N ARG A 495 11.97 23.76 -4.74
CA ARG A 495 12.93 22.79 -5.32
C ARG A 495 13.89 22.22 -4.27
N LYS A 496 14.56 23.09 -3.53
CA LYS A 496 15.74 22.76 -2.71
C LYS A 496 15.37 22.02 -1.42
N ASN A 497 16.37 21.61 -0.61
CA ASN A 497 16.11 21.22 0.78
C ASN A 497 15.72 22.44 1.65
N ARG A 498 15.53 22.23 2.96
CA ARG A 498 15.18 23.30 3.92
C ARG A 498 16.32 23.72 4.85
N GLN A 499 17.56 23.31 4.55
CA GLN A 499 18.73 23.69 5.31
C GLN A 499 19.02 25.21 5.17
N PRO A 500 19.11 25.99 6.27
CA PRO A 500 19.47 27.41 6.20
C PRO A 500 20.91 27.62 5.72
N ASN A 501 21.14 28.71 4.99
CA ASN A 501 22.48 29.13 4.56
C ASN A 501 22.98 30.28 5.43
N ALA A 502 24.20 30.17 5.96
CA ALA A 502 24.74 31.17 6.88
C ALA A 502 24.94 32.54 6.20
N GLY A 503 24.54 33.62 6.88
CA GLY A 503 24.73 35.00 6.40
C GLY A 503 23.73 35.47 5.34
N THR A 504 22.65 34.72 5.06
CA THR A 504 21.61 35.09 4.10
C THR A 504 20.23 34.62 4.57
N SER A 505 19.16 35.21 4.04
CA SER A 505 17.78 34.72 4.20
C SER A 505 17.41 33.63 3.20
N ALA A 506 18.23 33.39 2.17
CA ALA A 506 17.98 32.34 1.18
C ALA A 506 18.18 30.94 1.79
N VAL A 507 17.10 30.17 1.87
CA VAL A 507 17.10 28.80 2.42
C VAL A 507 17.36 27.78 1.30
N GLY A 508 17.99 26.67 1.67
CA GLY A 508 18.08 25.46 0.88
C GLY A 508 19.32 25.36 0.00
N THR A 509 19.79 24.13 -0.16
CA THR A 509 20.75 23.65 -1.15
C THR A 509 19.98 22.75 -2.15
N ASP A 510 20.32 22.80 -3.43
CA ASP A 510 19.81 21.85 -4.43
C ASP A 510 20.49 20.49 -4.15
N PRO A 511 19.76 19.44 -3.72
CA PRO A 511 20.38 18.16 -3.38
C PRO A 511 21.07 17.53 -4.59
N ASN A 512 20.47 17.65 -5.79
CA ASN A 512 21.06 17.11 -7.01
C ASN A 512 22.11 18.05 -7.64
N ARG A 513 22.71 18.95 -6.85
CA ARG A 513 23.97 19.68 -7.15
C ARG A 513 24.96 19.64 -5.98
N ASN A 514 24.75 18.77 -4.99
CA ASN A 514 25.56 18.70 -3.76
C ASN A 514 26.39 17.42 -3.61
N TYR A 515 26.39 16.53 -4.60
CA TYR A 515 27.24 15.32 -4.64
C TYR A 515 28.70 15.65 -4.92
N GLY A 516 29.59 14.73 -4.55
CA GLY A 516 31.03 14.98 -4.51
C GLY A 516 31.79 14.91 -5.83
N TYR A 517 31.24 14.27 -6.87
CA TYR A 517 31.97 14.12 -8.12
C TYR A 517 31.93 15.41 -8.94
N ARG A 518 33.12 15.94 -9.26
CA ARG A 518 33.32 17.15 -10.06
C ARG A 518 32.46 18.36 -9.60
N TRP A 519 32.11 18.41 -8.32
CA TRP A 519 31.25 19.44 -7.72
C TRP A 519 31.70 20.88 -8.05
N GLY A 520 30.82 21.66 -8.68
CA GLY A 520 31.10 23.06 -9.03
C GLY A 520 32.14 23.28 -10.12
N CYS A 521 32.56 22.25 -10.88
CA CYS A 521 33.65 22.35 -11.84
C CYS A 521 33.34 23.16 -13.10
N CYS A 522 32.09 23.10 -13.56
CA CYS A 522 31.79 23.17 -14.99
C CYS A 522 30.63 24.12 -15.30
N ASN A 523 30.26 24.96 -14.33
CA ASN A 523 29.17 25.92 -14.40
C ASN A 523 27.77 25.28 -14.56
N GLY A 524 27.62 24.01 -14.17
CA GLY A 524 26.33 23.30 -14.12
C GLY A 524 25.53 23.53 -12.82
N SER A 525 26.11 24.29 -11.89
CA SER A 525 25.51 24.65 -10.61
C SER A 525 25.95 26.05 -10.15
N SER A 526 25.21 26.67 -9.24
CA SER A 526 25.47 28.04 -8.77
C SER A 526 26.10 28.08 -7.37
N GLY A 527 27.01 29.02 -7.16
CA GLY A 527 27.55 29.37 -5.84
C GLY A 527 26.73 30.42 -5.08
N ASN A 528 25.64 30.95 -5.67
CA ASN A 528 24.77 31.93 -5.02
C ASN A 528 23.64 31.22 -4.24
N PRO A 529 23.51 31.38 -2.90
CA PRO A 529 22.46 30.75 -2.10
C PRO A 529 21.02 31.01 -2.57
N SER A 530 20.77 32.14 -3.25
CA SER A 530 19.45 32.48 -3.78
C SER A 530 19.11 31.76 -5.10
N ALA A 531 20.05 31.06 -5.73
CA ALA A 531 19.79 30.30 -6.95
C ALA A 531 19.00 29.02 -6.66
N TRP A 532 18.22 28.60 -7.67
CA TRP A 532 17.47 27.34 -7.63
C TRP A 532 18.39 26.11 -7.68
N ASN A 533 19.50 26.20 -8.42
CA ASN A 533 20.57 25.21 -8.52
C ASN A 533 21.77 25.52 -7.60
N TYR A 534 21.51 26.07 -6.41
CA TYR A 534 22.59 26.38 -5.45
C TYR A 534 23.25 25.10 -4.94
N ARG A 535 24.55 24.93 -5.22
CA ARG A 535 25.32 23.71 -4.94
C ARG A 535 25.68 23.46 -3.48
N GLY A 536 25.32 24.37 -2.57
CA GLY A 536 25.79 24.38 -1.18
C GLY A 536 27.15 25.08 -0.99
N PRO A 537 27.62 25.27 0.26
CA PRO A 537 28.95 25.79 0.55
C PRO A 537 30.10 24.81 0.27
N ALA A 538 29.82 23.51 0.23
CA ALA A 538 30.77 22.43 -0.10
C ALA A 538 30.01 21.22 -0.66
N ALA A 539 30.70 20.32 -1.36
CA ALA A 539 30.18 18.98 -1.60
C ALA A 539 29.76 18.33 -0.27
N TRP A 540 28.64 17.60 -0.26
CA TRP A 540 28.08 16.94 0.93
C TRP A 540 27.71 17.90 2.09
N SER A 541 27.50 19.18 1.81
CA SER A 541 27.05 20.14 2.83
C SER A 541 25.59 19.98 3.23
N ALA A 542 24.74 19.43 2.35
CA ALA A 542 23.38 19.06 2.68
C ALA A 542 23.37 17.86 3.64
N THR A 543 22.31 17.72 4.44
CA THR A 543 22.15 16.55 5.32
C THR A 543 21.67 15.34 4.53
N GLU A 544 20.75 15.57 3.60
CA GLU A 544 20.05 14.56 2.82
C GLU A 544 21.03 13.80 1.89
N THR A 545 21.87 14.51 1.15
CA THR A 545 22.88 13.89 0.26
C THR A 545 23.96 13.12 1.04
N ARG A 546 24.27 13.52 2.29
CA ARG A 546 25.13 12.73 3.18
C ARG A 546 24.48 11.42 3.60
N VAL A 547 23.19 11.45 3.93
CA VAL A 547 22.44 10.23 4.28
C VAL A 547 22.45 9.24 3.11
N LEU A 548 22.15 9.69 1.89
CA LEU A 548 22.17 8.79 0.72
C LEU A 548 23.59 8.29 0.40
N ARG A 549 24.60 9.17 0.46
CA ARG A 549 26.01 8.79 0.30
C ARG A 549 26.42 7.72 1.31
N ASP A 550 26.10 7.91 2.58
CA ASP A 550 26.52 7.00 3.64
C ASP A 550 25.79 5.65 3.56
N PHE A 551 24.56 5.63 3.05
CA PHE A 551 23.86 4.40 2.66
C PHE A 551 24.58 3.67 1.51
N VAL A 552 24.83 4.35 0.37
CA VAL A 552 25.46 3.76 -0.82
C VAL A 552 26.89 3.27 -0.55
N LEU A 553 27.68 4.04 0.22
CA LEU A 553 29.01 3.61 0.65
C LEU A 553 28.94 2.44 1.67
N GLY A 554 27.82 2.30 2.37
CA GLY A 554 27.52 1.15 3.24
C GLY A 554 27.24 -0.15 2.48
N ARG A 555 26.98 -0.08 1.16
CA ARG A 555 26.84 -1.24 0.25
C ARG A 555 28.13 -1.58 -0.50
N VAL A 556 29.26 -1.05 -0.03
CA VAL A 556 30.59 -1.55 -0.40
C VAL A 556 30.98 -2.67 0.57
N ILE A 557 30.65 -3.91 0.21
CA ILE A 557 30.93 -5.12 1.00
C ILE A 557 32.22 -5.76 0.50
N ASP A 558 33.14 -6.06 1.42
CA ASP A 558 34.48 -6.63 1.16
C ASP A 558 35.32 -5.91 0.08
N GLY A 559 35.01 -4.64 -0.18
CA GLY A 559 35.69 -3.78 -1.16
C GLY A 559 34.98 -3.67 -2.51
N GLU A 560 33.86 -4.38 -2.71
CA GLU A 560 33.05 -4.33 -3.92
C GLU A 560 31.73 -3.60 -3.66
N GLN A 561 31.38 -2.66 -4.55
CA GLN A 561 30.06 -2.03 -4.55
C GLN A 561 29.03 -3.05 -5.06
N GLN A 562 28.05 -3.35 -4.22
CA GLN A 562 27.03 -4.35 -4.53
C GLN A 562 25.89 -3.78 -5.38
N ILE A 563 25.56 -2.49 -5.24
CA ILE A 563 24.57 -1.83 -6.11
C ILE A 563 25.15 -1.82 -7.54
N ARG A 564 24.50 -2.51 -8.48
CA ARG A 564 25.00 -2.60 -9.87
C ARG A 564 24.31 -1.62 -10.81
N THR A 565 23.03 -1.34 -10.55
CA THR A 565 22.19 -0.41 -11.35
C THR A 565 21.36 0.50 -10.46
N HIS A 566 21.12 1.72 -10.92
CA HIS A 566 20.39 2.73 -10.15
C HIS A 566 19.50 3.61 -11.03
N VAL A 567 18.32 4.01 -10.52
CA VAL A 567 17.49 5.08 -11.09
C VAL A 567 17.10 6.09 -10.00
N THR A 568 17.46 7.36 -10.21
CA THR A 568 16.87 8.47 -9.44
C THR A 568 15.69 9.05 -10.21
N LEU A 569 14.55 9.17 -9.52
CA LEU A 569 13.27 9.58 -10.06
C LEU A 569 13.11 11.10 -9.87
N HIS A 570 12.86 11.79 -10.98
CA HIS A 570 12.70 13.24 -11.08
C HIS A 570 11.44 13.60 -11.89
N THR A 571 11.00 14.86 -11.83
CA THR A 571 10.11 15.42 -12.87
C THR A 571 10.67 16.74 -13.39
N ASN A 572 10.52 17.11 -14.65
CA ASN A 572 9.74 16.47 -15.72
C ASN A 572 10.49 16.45 -17.06
N GLY A 573 9.92 15.79 -18.06
CA GLY A 573 10.44 15.80 -19.43
C GLY A 573 10.13 14.55 -20.25
N GLU A 574 9.74 13.44 -19.61
CA GLU A 574 9.68 12.10 -20.22
C GLU A 574 11.03 11.65 -20.81
N LEU A 575 12.07 11.65 -19.97
CA LEU A 575 13.46 11.40 -20.37
C LEU A 575 14.12 10.29 -19.54
N ILE A 576 15.10 9.63 -20.15
CA ILE A 576 16.01 8.70 -19.49
C ILE A 576 17.43 9.20 -19.75
N LEU A 577 18.07 9.71 -18.71
CA LEU A 577 19.35 10.37 -18.79
C LEU A 577 20.45 9.48 -18.21
N TRP A 578 21.59 9.41 -18.88
CA TRP A 578 22.82 8.77 -18.36
C TRP A 578 23.94 9.79 -18.17
N PRO A 579 24.97 9.48 -17.36
CA PRO A 579 26.13 10.35 -17.14
C PRO A 579 26.94 10.55 -18.45
N PHE A 580 27.72 11.62 -18.60
CA PHE A 580 27.99 12.65 -17.61
C PHE A 580 27.23 13.94 -17.85
N GLY A 581 26.75 14.54 -16.76
CA GLY A 581 26.15 15.87 -16.72
C GLY A 581 27.18 16.99 -16.81
N TYR A 582 28.38 16.79 -16.22
CA TYR A 582 29.42 17.82 -16.16
C TYR A 582 30.04 18.20 -17.52
N THR A 583 29.87 17.37 -18.56
CA THR A 583 30.43 17.62 -19.88
C THR A 583 29.56 17.09 -21.01
N ARG A 584 29.56 17.79 -22.15
CA ARG A 584 29.00 17.33 -23.43
C ARG A 584 29.99 16.50 -24.25
N THR A 585 30.82 15.74 -23.54
CA THR A 585 31.69 14.73 -24.16
C THR A 585 31.06 13.39 -23.83
N ASP A 586 30.71 12.63 -24.86
CA ASP A 586 30.07 11.32 -24.74
C ASP A 586 30.96 10.36 -23.94
N ILE A 587 32.26 10.34 -24.24
CA ILE A 587 33.26 9.46 -23.63
C ILE A 587 34.46 10.31 -23.18
N PRO A 588 34.39 10.97 -22.01
CA PRO A 588 35.53 11.65 -21.42
C PRO A 588 36.51 10.62 -20.80
N ALA A 589 37.66 11.08 -20.31
CA ALA A 589 38.75 10.20 -19.83
C ALA A 589 38.39 9.36 -18.57
N ASP A 590 37.27 9.68 -17.93
CA ASP A 590 36.65 9.08 -16.76
C ASP A 590 35.40 8.22 -17.11
N MET A 591 35.19 7.90 -18.38
CA MET A 591 34.25 6.87 -18.84
C MET A 591 34.95 5.89 -19.78
N THR A 592 34.70 4.59 -19.63
CA THR A 592 35.21 3.61 -20.62
C THR A 592 34.28 3.54 -21.84
N LEU A 593 34.82 3.10 -22.98
CA LEU A 593 34.04 2.89 -24.20
C LEU A 593 32.89 1.87 -23.98
N ASP A 594 33.13 0.86 -23.15
CA ASP A 594 32.15 -0.19 -22.88
C ASP A 594 31.07 0.28 -21.91
N ASP A 595 31.42 1.05 -20.87
CA ASP A 595 30.42 1.63 -19.96
C ASP A 595 29.48 2.59 -20.69
N HIS A 596 30.04 3.47 -21.54
CA HIS A 596 29.23 4.34 -22.40
C HIS A 596 28.28 3.52 -23.30
N ALA A 597 28.78 2.42 -23.89
CA ALA A 597 27.95 1.56 -24.72
C ALA A 597 26.84 0.86 -23.90
N VAL A 598 27.10 0.45 -22.66
CA VAL A 598 26.08 -0.07 -21.73
C VAL A 598 25.04 0.99 -21.39
N PHE A 599 25.45 2.20 -21.02
CA PHE A 599 24.53 3.31 -20.75
C PHE A 599 23.59 3.60 -21.92
N VAL A 600 24.14 3.73 -23.13
CA VAL A 600 23.35 3.97 -24.35
C VAL A 600 22.42 2.79 -24.66
N ALA A 601 22.87 1.55 -24.49
CA ALA A 601 22.06 0.36 -24.75
C ALA A 601 20.91 0.21 -23.75
N MET A 602 21.20 0.28 -22.45
CA MET A 602 20.20 0.20 -21.38
C MET A 602 19.22 1.37 -21.43
N GLY A 603 19.70 2.60 -21.59
CA GLY A 603 18.86 3.80 -21.69
C GLY A 603 17.87 3.71 -22.84
N ARG A 604 18.33 3.31 -24.04
CA ARG A 604 17.45 3.08 -25.20
C ARG A 604 16.50 1.91 -25.00
N ALA A 605 16.93 0.84 -24.34
CA ALA A 605 16.09 -0.32 -24.05
C ALA A 605 14.97 0.01 -23.04
N MET A 606 15.24 0.86 -22.05
CA MET A 606 14.22 1.38 -21.14
C MET A 606 13.27 2.36 -21.85
N ALA A 607 13.80 3.27 -22.65
CA ALA A 607 13.01 4.23 -23.45
C ALA A 607 12.04 3.55 -24.42
N ALA A 608 12.45 2.44 -25.04
CA ALA A 608 11.60 1.64 -25.92
C ALA A 608 10.40 0.98 -25.18
N ARG A 609 10.40 0.95 -23.84
CA ARG A 609 9.37 0.32 -23.01
C ARG A 609 8.36 1.30 -22.43
N ASN A 610 8.78 2.53 -22.09
CA ASN A 610 7.90 3.58 -21.55
C ASN A 610 7.62 4.72 -22.55
N GLY A 611 8.34 4.78 -23.68
CA GLY A 611 8.22 5.83 -24.68
C GLY A 611 8.89 7.16 -24.32
N TYR A 612 9.82 7.16 -23.36
CA TYR A 612 10.62 8.34 -23.00
C TYR A 612 11.78 8.55 -24.00
N THR A 613 12.41 9.72 -23.99
CA THR A 613 13.60 10.00 -24.82
C THR A 613 14.87 9.68 -24.05
N ALA A 614 15.73 8.81 -24.62
CA ALA A 614 17.01 8.43 -24.01
C ALA A 614 18.16 9.29 -24.56
N GLN A 615 18.89 10.00 -23.70
CA GLN A 615 20.00 10.89 -24.07
C GLN A 615 21.03 11.06 -22.93
N GLN A 616 22.18 11.69 -23.19
CA GLN A 616 23.11 12.04 -22.11
C GLN A 616 22.52 13.20 -21.30
N SER A 617 22.72 13.25 -19.99
CA SER A 617 22.15 14.32 -19.14
C SER A 617 22.59 15.72 -19.58
N SER A 618 23.82 15.89 -20.07
CA SER A 618 24.37 17.16 -20.57
C SER A 618 23.82 17.63 -21.93
N ASP A 619 23.05 16.79 -22.64
CA ASP A 619 22.33 17.17 -23.86
C ASP A 619 21.19 18.17 -23.55
N LEU A 620 20.55 18.03 -22.38
CA LEU A 620 19.64 19.05 -21.84
C LEU A 620 20.43 20.34 -21.54
N TYR A 621 21.28 20.25 -20.53
CA TYR A 621 22.17 21.31 -20.08
C TYR A 621 23.21 20.72 -19.13
N VAL A 622 24.37 21.38 -19.01
CA VAL A 622 25.45 20.93 -18.12
C VAL A 622 24.98 20.97 -16.65
N THR A 623 25.20 19.90 -15.91
CA THR A 623 25.01 19.80 -14.45
C THR A 623 26.35 19.50 -13.80
N ASP A 624 26.58 19.89 -12.54
CA ASP A 624 27.75 19.39 -11.81
C ASP A 624 27.40 19.18 -10.32
N GLY A 625 28.02 18.16 -9.72
CA GLY A 625 27.63 17.68 -8.40
C GLY A 625 26.25 17.02 -8.35
N ASP A 626 25.75 16.47 -9.45
CA ASP A 626 24.57 15.61 -9.45
C ASP A 626 24.90 14.17 -9.03
N GLN A 627 23.86 13.41 -8.71
CA GLN A 627 23.97 12.06 -8.19
C GLN A 627 24.51 11.07 -9.21
N ILE A 628 24.04 11.11 -10.46
CA ILE A 628 24.33 10.06 -11.43
C ILE A 628 25.80 10.11 -11.87
N ASP A 629 26.36 11.31 -11.98
CA ASP A 629 27.79 11.54 -12.16
C ASP A 629 28.63 10.95 -11.01
N TRP A 630 28.17 11.06 -9.75
CA TRP A 630 28.88 10.52 -8.59
C TRP A 630 28.76 9.00 -8.45
N MET A 631 27.55 8.46 -8.64
CA MET A 631 27.25 7.03 -8.60
C MET A 631 28.12 6.26 -9.60
N TYR A 632 28.15 6.71 -10.86
CA TYR A 632 28.98 6.06 -11.86
C TYR A 632 30.48 6.26 -11.60
N ALA A 633 30.97 7.50 -11.54
CA ALA A 633 32.42 7.74 -11.56
C ALA A 633 33.17 7.35 -10.28
N THR A 634 32.47 7.15 -9.16
CA THR A 634 33.12 6.78 -7.89
C THR A 634 32.74 5.41 -7.37
N GLN A 635 31.58 4.86 -7.76
CA GLN A 635 31.09 3.56 -7.30
C GLN A 635 30.94 2.53 -8.43
N GLY A 636 31.09 2.92 -9.70
CA GLY A 636 30.93 2.03 -10.86
C GLY A 636 29.48 1.67 -11.20
N ILE A 637 28.50 2.38 -10.62
CA ILE A 637 27.08 2.05 -10.72
C ILE A 637 26.52 2.54 -12.06
N PHE A 638 25.78 1.69 -12.77
CA PHE A 638 25.02 2.10 -13.96
C PHE A 638 23.76 2.86 -13.54
N SER A 639 23.97 4.15 -13.30
CA SER A 639 23.02 5.10 -12.72
C SER A 639 22.33 5.95 -13.78
N PHE A 640 21.00 6.06 -13.72
CA PHE A 640 20.19 6.87 -14.64
C PHE A 640 19.31 7.87 -13.88
N THR A 641 18.97 9.00 -14.51
CA THR A 641 17.86 9.85 -14.09
C THR A 641 16.65 9.55 -14.96
N PHE A 642 15.49 9.33 -14.36
CA PHE A 642 14.21 9.29 -15.06
C PHE A 642 13.47 10.61 -14.79
N GLU A 643 13.37 11.46 -15.80
CA GLU A 643 12.49 12.62 -15.77
C GLU A 643 11.09 12.16 -16.18
N LEU A 644 10.17 12.06 -15.23
CA LEU A 644 8.84 11.49 -15.44
C LEU A 644 7.91 12.43 -16.24
N TYR A 645 6.66 12.01 -16.41
CA TYR A 645 5.56 12.82 -16.97
C TYR A 645 5.41 14.15 -16.21
N PRO A 646 4.98 15.24 -16.88
CA PRO A 646 4.73 15.39 -18.32
C PRO A 646 6.00 15.66 -19.14
N THR A 647 5.85 15.78 -20.47
CA THR A 647 6.86 16.43 -21.30
C THR A 647 6.95 17.92 -20.92
N GLU A 648 8.17 18.47 -20.85
CA GLU A 648 8.39 19.86 -20.44
C GLU A 648 7.71 20.84 -21.43
N GLN A 649 6.79 21.68 -20.95
CA GLN A 649 6.10 22.72 -21.71
C GLN A 649 6.51 24.12 -21.26
N VAL A 650 7.78 24.46 -21.51
CA VAL A 650 8.34 25.81 -21.38
C VAL A 650 7.94 26.53 -20.09
N SER A 651 8.46 26.02 -18.96
CA SER A 651 8.54 26.76 -17.68
C SER A 651 7.21 27.16 -16.99
N SER A 652 6.15 26.37 -17.13
CA SER A 652 4.99 26.47 -16.23
C SER A 652 5.34 25.86 -14.85
N HIS A 653 4.67 26.27 -13.75
CA HIS A 653 4.82 25.58 -12.46
C HIS A 653 3.99 24.28 -12.40
N ALA A 654 2.85 24.25 -13.10
CA ALA A 654 1.95 23.09 -13.19
C ALA A 654 2.59 21.87 -13.90
N ASP A 655 3.74 22.08 -14.55
CA ASP A 655 4.56 21.06 -15.19
C ASP A 655 5.16 20.03 -14.20
N HIS A 656 5.35 20.39 -12.92
CA HIS A 656 5.85 19.46 -11.89
C HIS A 656 4.74 18.84 -11.03
N GLU A 657 3.55 19.46 -11.05
CA GLU A 657 2.41 19.18 -10.17
C GLU A 657 1.21 18.68 -11.03
N PRO A 658 1.33 17.54 -11.76
CA PRO A 658 0.25 17.06 -12.62
C PRO A 658 -0.93 16.55 -11.79
N PRO A 659 -2.18 16.67 -12.29
CA PRO A 659 -3.38 16.35 -11.52
C PRO A 659 -3.46 14.86 -11.17
N ASP A 660 -4.00 14.54 -9.99
CA ASP A 660 -3.87 13.19 -9.41
C ASP A 660 -4.45 12.05 -10.26
N GLU A 661 -5.35 12.32 -11.20
CA GLU A 661 -5.93 11.30 -12.06
C GLU A 661 -4.91 10.64 -13.00
N VAL A 662 -3.75 11.26 -13.23
CA VAL A 662 -2.71 10.66 -14.07
C VAL A 662 -1.78 9.70 -13.33
N ILE A 663 -1.74 9.74 -11.98
CA ILE A 663 -0.74 9.01 -11.17
C ILE A 663 -0.68 7.53 -11.56
N ALA A 664 -1.82 6.83 -11.52
CA ALA A 664 -1.89 5.40 -11.80
C ALA A 664 -1.44 5.04 -13.24
N ALA A 665 -1.72 5.91 -14.22
CA ALA A 665 -1.33 5.68 -15.61
C ALA A 665 0.17 5.95 -15.83
N GLN A 666 0.71 7.04 -15.28
CA GLN A 666 2.10 7.45 -15.52
C GLN A 666 3.09 6.64 -14.67
N THR A 667 2.72 6.21 -13.47
CA THR A 667 3.56 5.30 -12.68
C THR A 667 3.64 3.90 -13.28
N ALA A 668 2.50 3.37 -13.78
CA ALA A 668 2.45 2.09 -14.46
C ALA A 668 3.19 2.08 -15.81
N ARG A 669 3.23 3.21 -16.52
CA ARG A 669 3.96 3.39 -17.79
C ARG A 669 5.45 3.02 -17.70
N ASN A 670 6.08 3.20 -16.54
CA ASN A 670 7.49 2.91 -16.33
C ASN A 670 7.77 1.48 -15.82
N GLY A 671 6.75 0.73 -15.38
CA GLY A 671 6.95 -0.56 -14.70
C GLY A 671 7.80 -1.56 -15.48
N SER A 672 7.58 -1.70 -16.79
CA SER A 672 8.38 -2.59 -17.65
C SER A 672 9.83 -2.12 -17.85
N ALA A 673 10.11 -0.81 -17.79
CA ALA A 673 11.45 -0.26 -17.85
C ALA A 673 12.21 -0.46 -16.53
N LEU A 674 11.54 -0.26 -15.38
CA LEU A 674 12.12 -0.47 -14.05
C LEU A 674 12.42 -1.95 -13.80
N LEU A 675 11.52 -2.87 -14.19
CA LEU A 675 11.78 -4.32 -14.11
C LEU A 675 12.97 -4.76 -15.00
N TYR A 676 13.17 -4.12 -16.16
CA TYR A 676 14.35 -4.36 -16.99
C TYR A 676 15.64 -3.83 -16.35
N LEU A 677 15.61 -2.70 -15.64
CA LEU A 677 16.76 -2.24 -14.87
C LEU A 677 17.15 -3.28 -13.80
N ILE A 678 16.17 -3.79 -13.05
CA ILE A 678 16.37 -4.79 -11.99
C ILE A 678 16.97 -6.09 -12.57
N ASP A 679 16.45 -6.56 -13.70
CA ASP A 679 16.99 -7.72 -14.42
C ASP A 679 18.47 -7.53 -14.78
N MET A 680 18.77 -6.38 -15.40
CA MET A 680 20.12 -6.01 -15.84
C MET A 680 21.16 -5.89 -14.73
N ALA A 681 20.76 -5.75 -13.46
CA ALA A 681 21.66 -5.65 -12.33
C ALA A 681 22.61 -6.85 -12.19
N ALA A 682 22.18 -8.06 -12.57
CA ALA A 682 23.04 -9.24 -12.56
C ALA A 682 24.26 -9.13 -13.49
N CYS A 683 24.15 -8.38 -14.59
CA CYS A 683 25.25 -8.16 -15.52
C CYS A 683 24.93 -7.00 -16.48
N PRO A 684 25.20 -5.73 -16.13
CA PRO A 684 24.89 -4.58 -16.99
C PRO A 684 25.51 -4.69 -18.40
N TYR A 685 26.71 -5.28 -18.49
CA TYR A 685 27.43 -5.57 -19.74
C TYR A 685 26.71 -6.57 -20.68
N ALA A 686 25.69 -7.28 -20.20
CA ALA A 686 24.82 -8.10 -21.06
C ALA A 686 24.07 -7.25 -22.10
N ALA A 687 23.80 -5.97 -21.82
CA ALA A 687 23.14 -5.04 -22.75
C ALA A 687 23.93 -4.81 -24.04
N ILE A 688 25.25 -5.05 -24.01
CA ILE A 688 26.16 -4.98 -25.17
C ILE A 688 26.74 -6.34 -25.56
N GLY A 689 26.16 -7.44 -25.05
CA GLY A 689 26.60 -8.81 -25.35
C GLY A 689 27.97 -9.19 -24.77
N LYS A 690 28.45 -8.48 -23.73
CA LYS A 690 29.77 -8.69 -23.12
C LYS A 690 29.75 -9.43 -21.79
N SER A 691 28.67 -10.17 -21.48
CA SER A 691 28.56 -10.92 -20.22
C SER A 691 29.81 -11.73 -19.91
N ALA A 692 30.23 -12.66 -20.78
CA ALA A 692 31.40 -13.52 -20.59
C ALA A 692 32.78 -12.81 -20.51
N THR A 693 32.83 -11.48 -20.47
CA THR A 693 34.03 -10.67 -20.22
C THR A 693 34.01 -10.02 -18.83
N TYR A 694 32.83 -9.75 -18.29
CA TYR A 694 32.61 -8.98 -17.05
C TYR A 694 31.82 -9.76 -15.97
N CYS A 695 31.29 -10.92 -16.35
CA CYS A 695 30.35 -11.78 -15.64
C CYS A 695 30.66 -13.25 -16.02
#